data_AF-A0A8C7H424-F1
#
_entry.id   AF-A0A8C7H424-F1
#
_cell.length_a   1.000
_cell.length_b   1.000
_cell.length_c   1.000
_cell.angle_alpha   90.00
_cell.angle_beta   90.00
_cell.angle_gamma   90.00
#
_symmetry.space_group_name_H-M   'P 1'
#
loop_
_entity.id
_entity.type
_entity.pdbx_description
1 polymer ?
#
loop_
_entity_poly.entity_id
_entity_poly.type
_entity_poly.pdbx_seq_one_letter_code
_entity_poly.pdbx_strand_id
1 'polypeptide(L)'
;MAMAYQQKLAEKLTILNDRGTGVLLRMNYIKKTCLDPKLRPQYLTDKTMEASVKYINKKFPNIDFRGNSQQYLVGIQKHKSEVMAAMSSYYDSFIDVMEFRDHVYELLNTIDACQCFFNIAVNFDFTKNYLELIITYISVIVMLSRVEDKKVLVGMYNCAHEMSNGSSDPAYPRLAQMFMEYEQPIKKLTEEFGPHTKGVTEALLSLQMLYPRRNLPAEQWRSAQLLSLLSAPASMLDPACCDTMACEYLSLEVMERWILLGYLLCHSSLNTNQSSQELWKMALRSGLYLTIIRDETINIHKITEDYFDGLKGYSKRIADIKECREHVIVNSGAMHRERRGFLRNALKELVKVLEDEPGLLGPKVLFVFMALSFSRDEVLWLVRYSENIPKTKTPEDYVDSYMAELLFYMERLRTLMTKYSRVVQRYHVQYLAQFDALLLNDTMQNMYVCPEEESVLMTSFVSTLSALTIKQVENGEEFDFRALRLDWLRLQAYTSVSKAPLSLKEYPDLAKVMNMTQFHTKMLDNVQEMLHETSDLSILCFYPRVFEKMFSQSSEEVSMQRYLMSFPLACSHFNQTVHPLCPEEKRSLRLCVTFLEEIAKQTSSVILEICSEQCNLNDQLLPKHCGQTISAARNKKQKKQTPKKGDVQREKPGTESQRKDRAIVTNMDKLHLTLTELCSSFSGSSDFTVFNHIVTPAEFLISHLETRLTKIIVRMAHYNQTTQEIGRPSDLLAGIRAYTASLHTLSRYLSLDVTRLVKNVLLQQTQPLDSYGGQTITTLYTNWYLEGLLRQASSNLIVHCPAMHCFVNQTIENEQSFRAEEYSDISEMQALAELIGPYGLKFLSENLMWHITSQVGELKKLVIENMDVLVQMRANFDKPEAMANLQKRLPGENVLKRMTIIGVILSFRAMAQDTLEDVTLTVFELASAAGLNCDIDPALVAALASMRTDNSSVDEEYKLTCLLLVYIAVSLPILALDPNSYYSRHYGGHHNNIHCLATAINQLSAAMFTVESKNIEQHLKEFLLVRDLDALSLKRSCSFWYIVEASPFLSQDMLESCFPYVLLRNAYREVYKNYIITLG
;
A
#
# COMPACT_ATOMS: atom_id res chain seq x y z
N MET A 1 -62.67 -6.66 15.78
CA MET A 1 -62.16 -5.70 16.79
C MET A 1 -60.94 -6.28 17.50
N ALA A 2 -61.04 -7.35 18.31
CA ALA A 2 -59.87 -8.03 18.90
C ALA A 2 -58.88 -8.65 17.88
N MET A 3 -59.33 -8.91 16.63
CA MET A 3 -58.49 -9.49 15.59
C MET A 3 -57.35 -8.58 15.10
N ALA A 4 -57.47 -7.25 15.15
CA ALA A 4 -56.45 -6.35 14.56
C ALA A 4 -55.15 -6.33 15.37
N TYR A 5 -55.24 -6.23 16.70
CA TYR A 5 -54.09 -6.29 17.62
C TYR A 5 -53.38 -7.66 17.56
N GLN A 6 -54.13 -8.73 17.30
CA GLN A 6 -53.59 -10.09 17.21
C GLN A 6 -52.82 -10.37 15.90
N GLN A 7 -52.98 -9.56 14.84
CA GLN A 7 -52.31 -9.83 13.56
C GLN A 7 -50.79 -9.61 13.59
N LYS A 8 -50.29 -8.79 14.53
CA LYS A 8 -48.85 -8.47 14.69
C LYS A 8 -48.20 -8.01 13.38
N LEU A 9 -48.88 -7.13 12.64
CA LEU A 9 -48.43 -6.69 11.31
C LEU A 9 -47.06 -6.01 11.36
N ALA A 10 -46.81 -5.20 12.40
CA ALA A 10 -45.54 -4.55 12.65
C ALA A 10 -44.39 -5.56 12.75
N GLU A 11 -44.51 -6.54 13.64
CA GLU A 11 -43.47 -7.55 13.87
C GLU A 11 -43.27 -8.45 12.66
N LYS A 12 -44.36 -8.91 12.02
CA LYS A 12 -44.28 -9.74 10.82
C LYS A 12 -43.57 -9.01 9.68
N LEU A 13 -43.87 -7.73 9.45
CA LEU A 13 -43.19 -6.91 8.44
C LEU A 13 -41.69 -6.75 8.75
N THR A 14 -41.32 -6.44 10.00
CA THR A 14 -39.92 -6.28 10.38
C THR A 14 -39.13 -7.58 10.19
N ILE A 15 -39.65 -8.72 10.68
CA ILE A 15 -38.97 -10.01 10.61
C ILE A 15 -38.86 -10.51 9.16
N LEU A 16 -39.93 -10.38 8.36
CA LEU A 16 -39.91 -10.85 6.98
C LEU A 16 -39.02 -9.99 6.08
N ASN A 17 -38.92 -8.68 6.32
CA ASN A 17 -37.96 -7.84 5.57
C ASN A 17 -36.51 -8.27 5.82
N ASP A 18 -36.12 -8.47 7.08
CA ASP A 18 -34.77 -8.94 7.45
C ASP A 18 -34.50 -10.34 6.86
N ARG A 19 -35.44 -11.27 7.06
CA ARG A 19 -35.35 -12.62 6.49
C ARG A 19 -35.25 -12.60 4.96
N GLY A 20 -36.02 -11.74 4.30
CA GLY A 20 -36.04 -11.58 2.85
C GLY A 20 -34.71 -11.10 2.30
N THR A 21 -34.07 -10.12 2.96
CA THR A 21 -32.71 -9.67 2.62
C THR A 21 -31.71 -10.83 2.71
N GLY A 22 -31.74 -11.59 3.80
CA GLY A 22 -30.86 -12.74 3.97
C GLY A 22 -31.08 -13.84 2.92
N VAL A 23 -32.34 -14.15 2.59
CA VAL A 23 -32.68 -15.13 1.54
C VAL A 23 -32.22 -14.63 0.17
N LEU A 24 -32.41 -13.35 -0.14
CA LEU A 24 -31.97 -12.73 -1.39
C LEU A 24 -30.45 -12.81 -1.56
N LEU A 25 -29.70 -12.54 -0.49
CA LEU A 25 -28.25 -12.64 -0.45
C LEU A 25 -27.77 -14.08 -0.66
N ARG A 26 -28.41 -15.05 0.01
CA ARG A 26 -28.13 -16.49 -0.16
C ARG A 26 -28.39 -16.95 -1.60
N MET A 27 -29.46 -16.47 -2.24
CA MET A 27 -29.72 -16.74 -3.66
C MET A 27 -28.67 -16.12 -4.59
N ASN A 28 -28.23 -14.89 -4.30
CA ASN A 28 -27.13 -14.25 -5.04
C ASN A 28 -25.84 -15.07 -4.89
N TYR A 29 -25.49 -15.49 -3.67
CA TYR A 29 -24.32 -16.32 -3.40
C TYR A 29 -24.37 -17.64 -4.18
N ILE A 30 -25.50 -18.36 -4.17
CA ILE A 30 -25.66 -19.61 -4.94
C ILE A 30 -25.46 -19.35 -6.43
N LYS A 31 -26.09 -18.30 -6.98
CA LYS A 31 -25.91 -17.92 -8.38
C LYS A 31 -24.43 -17.69 -8.72
N LYS A 32 -23.71 -16.92 -7.92
CA LYS A 32 -22.29 -16.62 -8.16
C LYS A 32 -21.41 -17.87 -8.05
N THR A 33 -21.63 -18.70 -7.02
CA THR A 33 -20.92 -19.96 -6.82
C THR A 33 -21.14 -20.93 -7.98
N CYS A 34 -22.37 -21.05 -8.50
CA CYS A 34 -22.65 -21.90 -9.65
C CYS A 34 -22.04 -21.37 -10.97
N LEU A 35 -21.88 -20.06 -11.11
CA LEU A 35 -21.29 -19.45 -12.31
C LEU A 35 -19.76 -19.48 -12.33
N ASP A 36 -19.09 -19.42 -11.17
CA ASP A 36 -17.63 -19.48 -11.09
C ASP A 36 -17.13 -20.93 -11.30
N PRO A 37 -16.37 -21.22 -12.38
CA PRO A 37 -15.85 -22.56 -12.65
C PRO A 37 -15.01 -23.16 -11.51
N LYS A 38 -14.40 -22.32 -10.65
CA LYS A 38 -13.57 -22.78 -9.53
C LYS A 38 -14.37 -23.13 -8.28
N LEU A 39 -15.53 -22.50 -8.09
CA LEU A 39 -16.38 -22.68 -6.91
C LEU A 39 -17.62 -23.54 -7.19
N ARG A 40 -17.97 -23.72 -8.47
CA ARG A 40 -19.08 -24.55 -8.92
C ARG A 40 -18.97 -25.96 -8.31
N PRO A 41 -20.07 -26.52 -7.76
CA PRO A 41 -20.05 -27.85 -7.18
C PRO A 41 -19.44 -28.90 -8.11
N GLN A 42 -18.48 -29.68 -7.61
CA GLN A 42 -17.70 -30.62 -8.42
C GLN A 42 -18.58 -31.59 -9.22
N TYR A 43 -19.67 -32.07 -8.62
CA TYR A 43 -20.64 -32.97 -9.25
C TYR A 43 -21.39 -32.37 -10.46
N LEU A 44 -21.41 -31.04 -10.61
CA LEU A 44 -21.94 -30.38 -11.80
C LEU A 44 -20.90 -30.25 -12.92
N THR A 45 -19.62 -30.42 -12.60
CA THR A 45 -18.48 -30.28 -13.54
C THR A 45 -17.86 -31.63 -13.92
N ASP A 46 -18.08 -32.67 -13.13
CA ASP A 46 -17.52 -33.99 -13.37
C ASP A 46 -18.15 -34.64 -14.62
N LYS A 47 -17.28 -35.09 -15.54
CA LYS A 47 -17.68 -35.83 -16.75
C LYS A 47 -18.45 -37.10 -16.42
N THR A 48 -18.20 -37.73 -15.29
CA THR A 48 -18.92 -38.96 -14.89
C THR A 48 -20.40 -38.68 -14.53
N MET A 49 -20.71 -37.45 -14.10
CA MET A 49 -22.05 -37.01 -13.67
C MET A 49 -22.82 -36.26 -14.77
N GLU A 50 -22.19 -35.93 -15.90
CA GLU A 50 -22.78 -35.13 -16.97
C GLU A 50 -24.09 -35.74 -17.53
N ALA A 51 -24.13 -37.07 -17.69
CA ALA A 51 -25.32 -37.78 -18.14
C ALA A 51 -26.48 -37.66 -17.14
N SER A 52 -26.19 -37.71 -15.84
CA SER A 52 -27.17 -37.53 -14.75
C SER A 52 -27.71 -36.10 -14.73
N VAL A 53 -26.82 -35.11 -14.82
CA VAL A 53 -27.18 -33.68 -14.86
C VAL A 53 -28.13 -33.38 -16.02
N LYS A 54 -27.81 -33.82 -17.24
CA LYS A 54 -28.66 -33.61 -18.43
C LYS A 54 -30.01 -34.31 -18.30
N TYR A 55 -30.04 -35.54 -17.77
CA TYR A 55 -31.27 -36.29 -17.57
C TYR A 55 -32.20 -35.60 -16.55
N ILE A 56 -31.64 -35.22 -15.39
CA ILE A 56 -32.38 -34.50 -14.33
C ILE A 56 -32.95 -33.20 -14.86
N ASN A 57 -32.14 -32.36 -15.51
CA ASN A 57 -32.61 -31.08 -16.01
C ASN A 57 -33.76 -31.22 -17.03
N LYS A 58 -33.69 -32.25 -17.89
CA LYS A 58 -34.71 -32.51 -18.92
C LYS A 58 -36.01 -33.09 -18.35
N LYS A 59 -35.92 -33.91 -17.30
CA LYS A 59 -37.06 -34.63 -16.71
C LYS A 59 -37.67 -33.94 -15.50
N PHE A 60 -37.04 -32.89 -14.98
CA PHE A 60 -37.56 -32.10 -13.86
C PHE A 60 -39.00 -31.61 -14.14
N PRO A 61 -39.95 -31.73 -13.19
CA PRO A 61 -39.79 -32.24 -11.82
C PRO A 61 -39.95 -33.77 -11.68
N ASN A 62 -40.42 -34.46 -12.71
CA ASN A 62 -40.77 -35.89 -12.68
C ASN A 62 -39.60 -36.77 -13.15
N ILE A 63 -38.66 -37.00 -12.23
CA ILE A 63 -37.46 -37.81 -12.46
C ILE A 63 -37.81 -39.28 -12.23
N ASP A 64 -37.55 -40.17 -13.20
CA ASP A 64 -37.82 -41.60 -13.08
C ASP A 64 -36.59 -42.38 -12.61
N PHE A 65 -36.73 -43.06 -11.48
CA PHE A 65 -35.66 -43.76 -10.77
C PHE A 65 -35.63 -45.27 -11.03
N ARG A 66 -36.62 -45.81 -11.75
CA ARG A 66 -36.81 -47.26 -11.93
C ARG A 66 -36.60 -47.67 -13.40
N GLY A 67 -36.20 -48.93 -13.62
CA GLY A 67 -36.05 -49.50 -14.97
C GLY A 67 -34.84 -48.97 -15.76
N ASN A 68 -34.99 -48.86 -17.09
CA ASN A 68 -33.91 -48.46 -18.02
C ASN A 68 -33.34 -47.04 -17.77
N SER A 69 -34.04 -46.21 -17.00
CA SER A 69 -33.61 -44.87 -16.59
C SER A 69 -32.44 -44.88 -15.59
N GLN A 70 -32.21 -45.99 -14.87
CA GLN A 70 -31.08 -46.14 -13.93
C GLN A 70 -29.71 -45.93 -14.59
N GLN A 71 -29.57 -46.23 -15.88
CA GLN A 71 -28.31 -46.10 -16.60
C GLN A 71 -27.79 -44.65 -16.60
N TYR A 72 -28.68 -43.66 -16.57
CA TYR A 72 -28.31 -42.24 -16.53
C TYR A 72 -27.98 -41.73 -15.12
N LEU A 73 -28.38 -42.46 -14.07
CA LEU A 73 -28.23 -42.06 -12.66
C LEU A 73 -27.18 -42.91 -11.90
N VAL A 74 -26.42 -43.77 -12.60
CA VAL A 74 -25.40 -44.65 -12.01
C VAL A 74 -24.36 -43.87 -11.21
N GLY A 75 -23.95 -42.69 -11.69
CA GLY A 75 -23.00 -41.83 -10.99
C GLY A 75 -23.54 -41.41 -9.61
N ILE A 76 -24.77 -40.89 -9.56
CA ILE A 76 -25.43 -40.48 -8.32
C ILE A 76 -25.63 -41.67 -7.38
N GLN A 77 -26.03 -42.84 -7.89
CA GLN A 77 -26.21 -44.03 -7.07
C GLN A 77 -24.92 -44.46 -6.35
N LYS A 78 -23.76 -44.36 -7.04
CA LYS A 78 -22.46 -44.71 -6.46
C LYS A 78 -22.00 -43.72 -5.39
N HIS A 79 -22.30 -42.44 -5.56
CA HIS A 79 -21.84 -41.35 -4.68
C HIS A 79 -22.98 -40.70 -3.86
N LYS A 80 -24.08 -41.42 -3.63
CA LYS A 80 -25.33 -40.85 -3.11
C LYS A 80 -25.17 -40.08 -1.79
N SER A 81 -24.40 -40.60 -0.84
CA SER A 81 -24.17 -39.93 0.45
C SER A 81 -23.39 -38.62 0.30
N GLU A 82 -22.40 -38.60 -0.59
CA GLU A 82 -21.55 -37.43 -0.84
C GLU A 82 -22.32 -36.37 -1.64
N VAL A 83 -23.13 -36.78 -2.63
CA VAL A 83 -24.00 -35.90 -3.39
C VAL A 83 -25.06 -35.25 -2.48
N MET A 84 -25.68 -36.01 -1.57
CA MET A 84 -26.61 -35.43 -0.59
C MET A 84 -25.91 -34.38 0.27
N ALA A 85 -24.74 -34.70 0.84
CA ALA A 85 -24.00 -33.77 1.68
C ALA A 85 -23.59 -32.49 0.91
N ALA A 86 -23.14 -32.62 -0.34
CA ALA A 86 -22.73 -31.49 -1.16
C ALA A 86 -23.88 -30.61 -1.65
N MET A 87 -25.08 -31.18 -1.81
CA MET A 87 -26.25 -30.45 -2.31
C MET A 87 -27.19 -29.95 -1.20
N SER A 88 -27.05 -30.44 0.04
CA SER A 88 -27.96 -30.12 1.16
C SER A 88 -28.12 -28.62 1.39
N SER A 89 -27.02 -27.89 1.53
CA SER A 89 -27.10 -26.44 1.81
C SER A 89 -27.84 -25.67 0.71
N TYR A 90 -27.66 -26.05 -0.56
CA TYR A 90 -28.39 -25.46 -1.69
C TYR A 90 -29.87 -25.82 -1.62
N TYR A 91 -30.20 -27.09 -1.37
CA TYR A 91 -31.58 -27.57 -1.25
C TYR A 91 -32.33 -26.85 -0.12
N ASP A 92 -31.73 -26.77 1.07
CA ASP A 92 -32.29 -26.06 2.23
C ASP A 92 -32.50 -24.58 1.92
N SER A 93 -31.57 -23.95 1.18
CA SER A 93 -31.72 -22.55 0.73
C SER A 93 -32.96 -22.34 -0.15
N PHE A 94 -33.28 -23.30 -1.01
CA PHE A 94 -34.45 -23.19 -1.89
C PHE A 94 -35.75 -23.47 -1.13
N ILE A 95 -35.71 -24.30 -0.08
CA ILE A 95 -36.82 -24.42 0.88
C ILE A 95 -37.05 -23.10 1.60
N ASP A 96 -35.99 -22.44 2.08
CA ASP A 96 -36.09 -21.12 2.73
C ASP A 96 -36.80 -20.09 1.84
N VAL A 97 -36.56 -20.11 0.52
CA VAL A 97 -37.24 -19.25 -0.47
C VAL A 97 -38.73 -19.57 -0.56
N MET A 98 -39.08 -20.86 -0.60
CA MET A 98 -40.48 -21.31 -0.65
C MET A 98 -41.23 -20.89 0.61
N GLU A 99 -40.66 -21.14 1.79
CA GLU A 99 -41.26 -20.74 3.06
C GLU A 99 -41.37 -19.22 3.18
N PHE A 100 -40.34 -18.46 2.80
CA PHE A 100 -40.40 -17.01 2.77
C PHE A 100 -41.56 -16.51 1.89
N ARG A 101 -41.68 -17.05 0.68
CA ARG A 101 -42.79 -16.73 -0.26
C ARG A 101 -44.15 -16.98 0.38
N ASP A 102 -44.34 -18.09 1.08
CA ASP A 102 -45.61 -18.42 1.72
C ASP A 102 -45.99 -17.42 2.82
N HIS A 103 -45.05 -17.10 3.71
CA HIS A 103 -45.30 -16.15 4.79
C HIS A 103 -45.56 -14.74 4.27
N VAL A 104 -44.86 -14.31 3.20
CA VAL A 104 -45.14 -13.03 2.54
C VAL A 104 -46.54 -13.04 1.95
N TYR A 105 -46.91 -14.10 1.22
CA TYR A 105 -48.23 -14.19 0.60
C TYR A 105 -49.36 -14.19 1.64
N GLU A 106 -49.20 -14.90 2.75
CA GLU A 106 -50.14 -14.88 3.87
C GLU A 106 -50.27 -13.48 4.48
N LEU A 107 -49.15 -12.78 4.69
CA LEU A 107 -49.15 -11.42 5.24
C LEU A 107 -49.82 -10.42 4.31
N LEU A 108 -49.54 -10.48 2.99
CA LEU A 108 -50.18 -9.59 2.01
C LEU A 108 -51.70 -9.80 1.97
N ASN A 109 -52.16 -11.05 1.98
CA ASN A 109 -53.59 -11.36 2.09
C ASN A 109 -54.22 -10.83 3.38
N THR A 110 -53.48 -10.90 4.50
CA THR A 110 -53.94 -10.36 5.79
C THR A 110 -54.07 -8.83 5.74
N ILE A 111 -53.09 -8.14 5.15
CA ILE A 111 -53.09 -6.69 4.98
C ILE A 111 -54.28 -6.24 4.11
N ASP A 112 -54.54 -6.94 3.01
CA ASP A 112 -55.69 -6.68 2.14
C ASP A 112 -57.02 -6.89 2.86
N ALA A 113 -57.14 -7.99 3.62
CA ALA A 113 -58.34 -8.27 4.42
C ALA A 113 -58.58 -7.19 5.49
N CYS A 114 -57.51 -6.61 6.04
CA CYS A 114 -57.58 -5.49 6.98
C CYS A 114 -57.88 -4.15 6.29
N GLN A 115 -57.74 -4.06 4.96
CA GLN A 115 -57.86 -2.83 4.17
C GLN A 115 -57.05 -1.67 4.77
N CYS A 116 -55.76 -1.93 4.98
CA CYS A 116 -54.87 -0.98 5.62
C CYS A 116 -54.69 0.32 4.81
N PHE A 117 -54.66 1.44 5.50
CA PHE A 117 -54.29 2.76 4.98
C PHE A 117 -52.77 2.88 4.84
N PHE A 118 -52.30 3.37 3.70
CA PHE A 118 -50.87 3.62 3.46
C PHE A 118 -50.64 5.05 3.00
N ASN A 119 -49.73 5.75 3.68
CA ASN A 119 -49.24 7.06 3.30
C ASN A 119 -47.84 7.30 3.87
N ILE A 120 -46.84 7.40 3.00
CA ILE A 120 -45.43 7.56 3.40
C ILE A 120 -45.17 8.81 4.26
N ALA A 121 -45.99 9.85 4.14
CA ALA A 121 -45.85 11.07 4.95
C ALA A 121 -46.53 10.99 6.33
N VAL A 122 -47.33 9.95 6.57
CA VAL A 122 -48.09 9.76 7.82
C VAL A 122 -47.57 8.53 8.55
N ASN A 123 -47.91 7.33 8.09
CA ASN A 123 -47.41 6.06 8.66
C ASN A 123 -46.16 5.59 7.90
N PHE A 124 -45.09 6.37 8.07
CA PHE A 124 -43.83 6.21 7.33
C PHE A 124 -43.27 4.79 7.43
N ASP A 125 -43.03 4.28 8.65
CA ASP A 125 -42.42 2.97 8.84
C ASP A 125 -43.31 1.85 8.31
N PHE A 126 -44.61 1.93 8.54
CA PHE A 126 -45.55 0.91 8.07
C PHE A 126 -45.61 0.86 6.54
N THR A 127 -45.71 2.02 5.88
CA THR A 127 -45.71 2.12 4.42
C THR A 127 -44.36 1.71 3.83
N LYS A 128 -43.24 2.16 4.40
CA LYS A 128 -41.88 1.78 4.00
C LYS A 128 -41.67 0.27 4.09
N ASN A 129 -41.99 -0.35 5.22
CA ASN A 129 -41.78 -1.79 5.42
C ASN A 129 -42.69 -2.63 4.51
N TYR A 130 -43.91 -2.17 4.21
CA TYR A 130 -44.80 -2.82 3.26
C TYR A 130 -44.24 -2.79 1.83
N LEU A 131 -43.83 -1.61 1.35
CA LEU A 131 -43.24 -1.47 0.01
C LEU A 131 -41.92 -2.24 -0.11
N GLU A 132 -41.06 -2.19 0.91
CA GLU A 132 -39.79 -2.91 0.92
C GLU A 132 -39.99 -4.42 0.89
N LEU A 133 -41.00 -4.95 1.59
CA LEU A 133 -41.28 -6.39 1.59
C LEU A 133 -41.72 -6.87 0.21
N ILE A 134 -42.58 -6.09 -0.46
CA ILE A 134 -43.04 -6.37 -1.83
C ILE A 134 -41.84 -6.41 -2.78
N ILE A 135 -40.98 -5.40 -2.73
CA ILE A 135 -39.81 -5.33 -3.62
C ILE A 135 -38.81 -6.43 -3.31
N THR A 136 -38.58 -6.75 -2.04
CA THR A 136 -37.72 -7.86 -1.60
C THR A 136 -38.27 -9.19 -2.12
N TYR A 137 -39.59 -9.40 -2.06
CA TYR A 137 -40.23 -10.60 -2.58
C TYR A 137 -40.03 -10.77 -4.09
N ILE A 138 -40.28 -9.71 -4.89
CA ILE A 138 -40.00 -9.73 -6.34
C ILE A 138 -38.52 -10.03 -6.58
N SER A 139 -37.64 -9.37 -5.84
CA SER A 139 -36.19 -9.49 -5.98
C SER A 139 -35.73 -10.93 -5.74
N VAL A 140 -36.25 -11.60 -4.71
CA VAL A 140 -35.97 -13.02 -4.40
C VAL A 140 -36.42 -13.92 -5.54
N ILE A 141 -37.64 -13.74 -6.05
CA ILE A 141 -38.19 -14.58 -7.13
C ILE A 141 -37.47 -14.36 -8.46
N VAL A 142 -37.12 -13.11 -8.79
CA VAL A 142 -36.32 -12.79 -9.99
C VAL A 142 -34.89 -13.33 -9.85
N MET A 143 -34.30 -13.29 -8.67
CA MET A 143 -32.98 -13.90 -8.44
C MET A 143 -33.04 -15.43 -8.55
N LEU A 144 -34.08 -16.06 -8.01
CA LEU A 144 -34.31 -17.50 -8.15
C LEU A 144 -34.40 -17.91 -9.63
N SER A 145 -35.12 -17.14 -10.46
CA SER A 145 -35.25 -17.44 -11.88
C SER A 145 -33.90 -17.39 -12.61
N ARG A 146 -32.98 -16.53 -12.16
CA ARG A 146 -31.62 -16.37 -12.70
C ARG A 146 -30.60 -17.45 -12.28
N VAL A 147 -30.96 -18.34 -11.34
CA VAL A 147 -30.13 -19.51 -11.04
C VAL A 147 -30.40 -20.59 -12.08
N GLU A 148 -29.49 -20.76 -13.04
CA GLU A 148 -29.66 -21.72 -14.15
C GLU A 148 -29.72 -23.17 -13.66
N ASP A 149 -28.83 -23.55 -12.75
CA ASP A 149 -28.68 -24.92 -12.26
C ASP A 149 -29.68 -25.33 -11.17
N LYS A 150 -30.65 -24.48 -10.81
CA LYS A 150 -31.57 -24.73 -9.68
C LYS A 150 -32.31 -26.07 -9.78
N LYS A 151 -32.78 -26.44 -10.99
CA LYS A 151 -33.48 -27.71 -11.25
C LYS A 151 -32.56 -28.91 -11.01
N VAL A 152 -31.29 -28.77 -11.38
CA VAL A 152 -30.28 -29.83 -11.23
C VAL A 152 -29.87 -29.98 -9.77
N LEU A 153 -29.59 -28.88 -9.05
CA LEU A 153 -29.20 -28.91 -7.63
C LEU A 153 -30.26 -29.62 -6.78
N VAL A 154 -31.52 -29.19 -6.94
CA VAL A 154 -32.67 -29.75 -6.21
C VAL A 154 -32.96 -31.19 -6.65
N GLY A 155 -32.91 -31.45 -7.97
CA GLY A 155 -33.13 -32.78 -8.51
C GLY A 155 -32.08 -33.79 -8.05
N MET A 156 -30.79 -33.43 -8.06
CA MET A 156 -29.69 -34.30 -7.61
C MET A 156 -29.81 -34.65 -6.12
N TYR A 157 -30.14 -33.66 -5.27
CA TYR A 157 -30.40 -33.91 -3.86
C TYR A 157 -31.55 -34.92 -3.68
N ASN A 158 -32.70 -34.67 -4.32
CA ASN A 158 -33.86 -35.57 -4.20
C ASN A 158 -33.59 -36.97 -4.75
N CYS A 159 -32.88 -37.10 -5.87
CA CYS A 159 -32.42 -38.39 -6.41
C CYS A 159 -31.63 -39.16 -5.35
N ALA A 160 -30.64 -38.51 -4.74
CA ALA A 160 -29.75 -39.15 -3.80
C ALA A 160 -30.45 -39.48 -2.45
N HIS A 161 -31.39 -38.62 -2.03
CA HIS A 161 -32.27 -38.84 -0.88
C HIS A 161 -33.17 -40.06 -1.09
N GLU A 162 -33.88 -40.14 -2.21
CA GLU A 162 -34.76 -41.26 -2.52
C GLU A 162 -34.00 -42.58 -2.68
N MET A 163 -32.81 -42.56 -3.28
CA MET A 163 -31.92 -43.73 -3.38
C MET A 163 -31.35 -44.19 -2.03
N SER A 164 -31.42 -43.34 -1.00
CA SER A 164 -30.93 -43.64 0.35
C SER A 164 -32.06 -44.05 1.30
N ASN A 165 -33.21 -43.39 1.20
CA ASN A 165 -34.32 -43.51 2.15
C ASN A 165 -35.54 -44.25 1.58
N GLY A 166 -35.56 -44.55 0.27
CA GLY A 166 -36.65 -45.26 -0.40
C GLY A 166 -37.86 -44.39 -0.79
N SER A 167 -37.84 -43.10 -0.45
CA SER A 167 -38.87 -42.11 -0.84
C SER A 167 -38.25 -40.74 -1.10
N SER A 168 -38.86 -39.96 -1.99
CA SER A 168 -38.55 -38.52 -2.18
C SER A 168 -38.67 -37.73 -0.87
N ASP A 169 -37.96 -36.61 -0.79
CA ASP A 169 -38.09 -35.67 0.31
C ASP A 169 -39.53 -35.06 0.34
N PRO A 170 -40.18 -34.91 1.51
CA PRO A 170 -41.53 -34.37 1.60
C PRO A 170 -41.72 -32.97 1.00
N ALA A 171 -40.70 -32.10 1.04
CA ALA A 171 -40.76 -30.75 0.51
C ALA A 171 -40.52 -30.68 -1.01
N TYR A 172 -39.87 -31.70 -1.59
CA TYR A 172 -39.50 -31.71 -3.02
C TYR A 172 -40.68 -31.47 -3.98
N PRO A 173 -41.84 -32.14 -3.87
CA PRO A 173 -42.94 -31.95 -4.83
C PRO A 173 -43.43 -30.50 -4.88
N ARG A 174 -43.53 -29.85 -3.71
CA ARG A 174 -43.99 -28.47 -3.57
C ARG A 174 -42.94 -27.48 -4.08
N LEU A 175 -41.67 -27.71 -3.73
CA LEU A 175 -40.56 -26.89 -4.20
C LEU A 175 -40.40 -26.96 -5.72
N ALA A 176 -40.50 -28.17 -6.29
CA ALA A 176 -40.38 -28.39 -7.71
C ALA A 176 -41.57 -27.77 -8.48
N GLN A 177 -42.78 -27.85 -7.93
CA GLN A 177 -43.95 -27.16 -8.46
C GLN A 177 -43.76 -25.63 -8.46
N MET A 178 -43.24 -25.06 -7.37
CA MET A 178 -42.91 -23.62 -7.31
C MET A 178 -41.95 -23.21 -8.43
N PHE A 179 -40.91 -23.99 -8.72
CA PHE A 179 -39.98 -23.69 -9.80
C PHE A 179 -40.64 -23.69 -11.18
N MET A 180 -41.64 -24.56 -11.40
CA MET A 180 -42.39 -24.59 -12.65
C MET A 180 -43.34 -23.39 -12.76
N GLU A 181 -43.98 -22.98 -11.67
CA GLU A 181 -44.87 -21.81 -11.67
C GLU A 181 -44.12 -20.50 -11.93
N TYR A 182 -42.92 -20.34 -11.38
CA TYR A 182 -42.08 -19.16 -11.59
C TYR A 182 -41.08 -19.29 -12.74
N GLU A 183 -41.31 -20.19 -13.71
CA GLU A 183 -40.49 -20.26 -14.93
C GLU A 183 -40.58 -18.95 -15.73
N GLN A 184 -41.73 -18.28 -15.69
CA GLN A 184 -41.93 -16.89 -16.12
C GLN A 184 -42.28 -16.00 -14.91
N PRO A 185 -41.26 -15.53 -14.15
CA PRO A 185 -41.47 -14.96 -12.81
C PRO A 185 -42.36 -13.71 -12.82
N ILE A 186 -42.15 -12.77 -13.75
CA ILE A 186 -42.94 -11.53 -13.82
C ILE A 186 -44.41 -11.80 -14.12
N LYS A 187 -44.69 -12.76 -15.00
CA LYS A 187 -46.06 -13.15 -15.34
C LYS A 187 -46.77 -13.75 -14.13
N LYS A 188 -46.13 -14.71 -13.44
CA LYS A 188 -46.71 -15.31 -12.24
C LYS A 188 -46.89 -14.30 -11.11
N LEU A 189 -45.91 -13.43 -10.86
CA LEU A 189 -45.99 -12.41 -9.81
C LEU A 189 -47.12 -11.41 -10.09
N THR A 190 -47.28 -10.94 -11.33
CA THR A 190 -48.38 -10.01 -11.67
C THR A 190 -49.77 -10.65 -11.51
N GLU A 191 -49.91 -11.94 -11.82
CA GLU A 191 -51.14 -12.70 -11.54
C GLU A 191 -51.40 -12.81 -10.01
N GLU A 192 -50.38 -13.08 -9.21
CA GLU A 192 -50.47 -13.17 -7.74
C GLU A 192 -50.82 -11.83 -7.08
N PHE A 193 -50.33 -10.71 -7.63
CA PHE A 193 -50.56 -9.36 -7.12
C PHE A 193 -51.86 -8.72 -7.61
N GLY A 194 -52.62 -9.41 -8.46
CA GLY A 194 -53.98 -9.00 -8.86
C GLY A 194 -54.85 -8.52 -7.68
N PRO A 195 -55.09 -9.33 -6.63
CA PRO A 195 -55.89 -8.91 -5.46
C PRO A 195 -55.27 -7.74 -4.68
N HIS A 196 -53.95 -7.65 -4.63
CA HIS A 196 -53.19 -6.64 -3.87
C HIS A 196 -53.16 -5.24 -4.53
N THR A 197 -53.67 -5.11 -5.77
CA THR A 197 -53.56 -3.89 -6.60
C THR A 197 -53.95 -2.61 -5.86
N LYS A 198 -55.04 -2.65 -5.08
CA LYS A 198 -55.54 -1.45 -4.38
C LYS A 198 -54.54 -0.95 -3.33
N GLY A 199 -54.11 -1.81 -2.41
CA GLY A 199 -53.20 -1.44 -1.32
C GLY A 199 -51.85 -0.95 -1.83
N VAL A 200 -51.29 -1.64 -2.83
CA VAL A 200 -50.03 -1.24 -3.47
C VAL A 200 -50.16 0.10 -4.18
N THR A 201 -51.25 0.33 -4.92
CA THR A 201 -51.46 1.60 -5.62
C THR A 201 -51.58 2.78 -4.64
N GLU A 202 -52.32 2.62 -3.54
CA GLU A 202 -52.44 3.66 -2.51
C GLU A 202 -51.09 3.99 -1.87
N ALA A 203 -50.30 2.97 -1.51
CA ALA A 203 -48.96 3.15 -0.97
C ALA A 203 -48.02 3.87 -1.94
N LEU A 204 -47.99 3.47 -3.22
CA LEU A 204 -47.15 4.08 -4.24
C LEU A 204 -47.56 5.52 -4.57
N LEU A 205 -48.85 5.81 -4.65
CA LEU A 205 -49.35 7.17 -4.92
C LEU A 205 -48.98 8.15 -3.80
N SER A 206 -48.82 7.67 -2.56
CA SER A 206 -48.34 8.53 -1.48
C SER A 206 -46.92 9.10 -1.75
N LEU A 207 -46.12 8.45 -2.60
CA LEU A 207 -44.81 8.96 -3.01
C LEU A 207 -44.90 10.18 -3.95
N GLN A 208 -46.08 10.50 -4.51
CA GLN A 208 -46.28 11.64 -5.42
C GLN A 208 -45.90 12.98 -4.77
N MET A 209 -46.05 13.12 -3.45
CA MET A 209 -45.67 14.34 -2.72
C MET A 209 -44.17 14.43 -2.42
N LEU A 210 -43.42 13.32 -2.57
CA LEU A 210 -42.03 13.21 -2.16
C LEU A 210 -41.08 13.03 -3.34
N TYR A 211 -41.34 12.03 -4.20
CA TYR A 211 -40.45 11.65 -5.28
C TYR A 211 -40.16 12.81 -6.24
N PRO A 212 -41.19 13.59 -6.68
CA PRO A 212 -40.93 14.69 -7.61
C PRO A 212 -40.04 15.78 -7.03
N ARG A 213 -40.25 16.17 -5.76
CA ARG A 213 -39.45 17.22 -5.10
C ARG A 213 -38.04 16.76 -4.71
N ARG A 214 -37.81 15.45 -4.57
CA ARG A 214 -36.48 14.88 -4.30
C ARG A 214 -35.69 14.64 -5.58
N ASN A 215 -36.37 14.40 -6.70
CA ASN A 215 -35.74 14.10 -7.99
C ASN A 215 -35.56 15.34 -8.89
N LEU A 216 -35.08 16.45 -8.33
CA LEU A 216 -34.88 17.70 -9.08
C LEU A 216 -33.48 17.77 -9.75
N PRO A 217 -33.33 18.50 -10.87
CA PRO A 217 -32.02 18.72 -11.47
C PRO A 217 -31.16 19.67 -10.61
N ALA A 218 -29.84 19.60 -10.79
CA ALA A 218 -28.87 20.39 -10.02
C ALA A 218 -29.10 21.92 -10.11
N GLU A 219 -29.65 22.42 -11.20
CA GLU A 219 -29.99 23.85 -11.34
C GLU A 219 -31.07 24.29 -10.33
N GLN A 220 -32.06 23.44 -10.07
CA GLN A 220 -33.09 23.72 -9.08
C GLN A 220 -32.56 23.55 -7.65
N TRP A 221 -31.61 22.63 -7.43
CA TRP A 221 -30.90 22.56 -6.15
C TRP A 221 -30.09 23.83 -5.87
N ARG A 222 -29.46 24.41 -6.92
CA ARG A 222 -28.77 25.70 -6.82
C ARG A 222 -29.72 26.85 -6.51
N SER A 223 -30.87 26.94 -7.20
CA SER A 223 -31.84 28.01 -6.94
C SER A 223 -32.45 27.93 -5.55
N ALA A 224 -32.61 26.71 -5.01
CA ALA A 224 -33.07 26.48 -3.64
C ALA A 224 -31.96 26.59 -2.58
N GLN A 225 -30.69 26.78 -2.98
CA GLN A 225 -29.52 26.77 -2.09
C GLN A 225 -29.50 25.54 -1.15
N LEU A 226 -29.86 24.38 -1.71
CA LEU A 226 -30.02 23.13 -0.98
C LEU A 226 -28.76 22.77 -0.17
N LEU A 227 -28.94 22.41 1.11
CA LEU A 227 -27.89 22.07 2.09
C LEU A 227 -26.96 23.21 2.54
N SER A 228 -27.12 24.45 2.03
CA SER A 228 -26.29 25.57 2.48
C SER A 228 -26.69 26.03 3.87
N LEU A 229 -25.71 26.15 4.77
CA LEU A 229 -25.87 26.77 6.09
C LEU A 229 -25.64 28.29 6.06
N LEU A 230 -25.04 28.79 4.98
CA LEU A 230 -24.66 30.20 4.82
C LEU A 230 -25.69 31.02 4.03
N SER A 231 -26.69 30.36 3.44
CA SER A 231 -27.79 31.00 2.69
C SER A 231 -28.62 31.94 3.56
N ALA A 232 -28.89 31.54 4.81
CA ALA A 232 -29.63 32.31 5.80
C ALA A 232 -28.91 32.29 7.16
N PRO A 233 -27.86 33.11 7.36
CA PRO A 233 -27.05 33.08 8.58
C PRO A 233 -27.83 33.31 9.88
N ALA A 234 -28.94 34.06 9.81
CA ALA A 234 -29.81 34.32 10.94
C ALA A 234 -30.51 33.05 11.47
N SER A 235 -30.78 32.05 10.60
CA SER A 235 -31.43 30.79 10.97
C SER A 235 -30.44 29.64 11.20
N MET A 236 -29.15 29.96 11.34
CA MET A 236 -28.11 28.95 11.55
C MET A 236 -28.29 28.17 12.86
N LEU A 237 -28.87 28.78 13.89
CA LEU A 237 -29.19 28.13 15.17
C LEU A 237 -30.54 27.42 15.17
N ASP A 238 -31.42 27.74 14.23
CA ASP A 238 -32.75 27.13 14.16
C ASP A 238 -32.63 25.64 13.79
N PRO A 239 -33.41 24.75 14.41
CA PRO A 239 -33.39 23.34 14.02
C PRO A 239 -33.88 23.18 12.59
N ALA A 240 -33.18 22.35 11.81
CA ALA A 240 -33.65 21.91 10.50
C ALA A 240 -34.79 20.91 10.71
N CYS A 241 -36.02 21.42 10.75
CA CYS A 241 -37.24 20.62 10.91
C CYS A 241 -38.06 20.58 9.63
N CYS A 242 -38.74 19.46 9.38
CA CYS A 242 -39.82 19.37 8.42
C CYS A 242 -40.89 18.39 8.91
N ASP A 243 -42.11 18.52 8.37
CA ASP A 243 -43.26 17.65 8.70
C ASP A 243 -43.02 16.18 8.34
N THR A 244 -42.02 15.90 7.49
CA THR A 244 -41.69 14.56 6.98
C THR A 244 -40.20 14.23 7.14
N MET A 245 -39.65 14.36 8.35
CA MET A 245 -38.20 14.18 8.63
C MET A 245 -37.60 12.94 7.97
N ALA A 246 -38.22 11.77 8.16
CA ALA A 246 -37.74 10.50 7.65
C ALA A 246 -37.73 10.41 6.11
N CYS A 247 -38.57 11.22 5.45
CA CYS A 247 -38.65 11.28 3.99
C CYS A 247 -37.51 12.10 3.37
N GLU A 248 -36.87 13.02 4.11
CA GLU A 248 -35.85 13.90 3.54
C GLU A 248 -34.55 13.17 3.20
N TYR A 249 -34.21 12.13 3.95
CA TYR A 249 -33.03 11.30 3.73
C TYR A 249 -33.37 9.89 3.21
N LEU A 250 -34.65 9.62 2.89
CA LEU A 250 -35.02 8.38 2.21
C LEU A 250 -34.33 8.32 0.85
N SER A 251 -33.70 7.18 0.55
CA SER A 251 -32.96 6.97 -0.70
C SER A 251 -33.86 7.16 -1.92
N LEU A 252 -33.38 7.94 -2.88
CA LEU A 252 -34.05 8.15 -4.15
C LEU A 252 -34.10 6.85 -4.99
N GLU A 253 -33.05 6.04 -4.91
CA GLU A 253 -32.96 4.74 -5.61
C GLU A 253 -34.01 3.75 -5.08
N VAL A 254 -34.19 3.71 -3.75
CA VAL A 254 -35.19 2.86 -3.11
C VAL A 254 -36.60 3.25 -3.55
N MET A 255 -36.91 4.56 -3.57
CA MET A 255 -38.19 5.05 -4.05
C MET A 255 -38.42 4.74 -5.53
N GLU A 256 -37.40 4.90 -6.37
CA GLU A 256 -37.46 4.57 -7.79
C GLU A 256 -37.76 3.07 -7.99
N ARG A 257 -37.10 2.20 -7.22
CA ARG A 257 -37.33 0.75 -7.23
C ARG A 257 -38.76 0.40 -6.79
N TRP A 258 -39.27 1.03 -5.73
CA TRP A 258 -40.67 0.86 -5.30
C TRP A 258 -41.65 1.25 -6.40
N ILE A 259 -41.50 2.43 -7.01
CA ILE A 259 -42.40 2.93 -8.05
C ILE A 259 -42.37 2.01 -9.27
N LEU A 260 -41.20 1.66 -9.77
CA LEU A 260 -41.07 0.93 -11.03
C LEU A 260 -41.51 -0.53 -10.92
N LEU A 261 -41.05 -1.25 -9.90
CA LEU A 261 -41.42 -2.65 -9.71
C LEU A 261 -42.82 -2.81 -9.11
N GLY A 262 -43.24 -1.89 -8.23
CA GLY A 262 -44.59 -1.90 -7.66
C GLY A 262 -45.67 -1.66 -8.73
N TYR A 263 -45.50 -0.68 -9.62
CA TYR A 263 -46.44 -0.49 -10.73
C TYR A 263 -46.33 -1.56 -11.82
N LEU A 264 -45.19 -2.26 -11.94
CA LEU A 264 -45.09 -3.44 -12.80
C LEU A 264 -46.01 -4.56 -12.29
N LEU A 265 -46.03 -4.81 -10.97
CA LEU A 265 -46.94 -5.78 -10.36
C LEU A 265 -48.41 -5.37 -10.48
N CYS A 266 -48.71 -4.10 -10.22
CA CYS A 266 -50.06 -3.55 -10.22
C CYS A 266 -50.35 -2.77 -11.51
N HIS A 267 -49.96 -3.34 -12.65
CA HIS A 267 -49.95 -2.68 -13.96
C HIS A 267 -51.32 -2.20 -14.43
N SER A 268 -52.42 -2.77 -13.93
CA SER A 268 -53.79 -2.30 -14.22
C SER A 268 -54.01 -0.85 -13.79
N SER A 269 -53.38 -0.40 -12.70
CA SER A 269 -53.46 0.99 -12.23
C SER A 269 -52.90 1.99 -13.24
N LEU A 270 -51.96 1.61 -14.10
CA LEU A 270 -51.36 2.51 -15.10
C LEU A 270 -52.33 2.90 -16.22
N ASN A 271 -53.41 2.13 -16.40
CA ASN A 271 -54.45 2.43 -17.38
C ASN A 271 -55.68 3.10 -16.74
N THR A 272 -55.92 2.88 -15.45
CA THR A 272 -57.11 3.40 -14.76
C THR A 272 -56.84 4.70 -13.99
N ASN A 273 -55.60 4.97 -13.58
CA ASN A 273 -55.23 6.14 -12.79
C ASN A 273 -54.11 6.94 -13.46
N GLN A 274 -54.42 8.18 -13.83
CA GLN A 274 -53.49 9.10 -14.49
C GLN A 274 -52.30 9.47 -13.60
N SER A 275 -52.52 9.68 -12.30
CA SER A 275 -51.44 10.02 -11.36
C SER A 275 -50.42 8.88 -11.23
N SER A 276 -50.90 7.62 -11.25
CA SER A 276 -50.02 6.44 -11.25
C SER A 276 -49.15 6.41 -12.49
N GLN A 277 -49.73 6.70 -13.67
CA GLN A 277 -49.00 6.76 -14.93
C GLN A 277 -47.93 7.86 -14.91
N GLU A 278 -48.25 9.05 -14.40
CA GLU A 278 -47.31 10.19 -14.35
C GLU A 278 -46.12 9.90 -13.44
N LEU A 279 -46.37 9.36 -12.24
CA LEU A 279 -45.32 8.99 -11.29
C LEU A 279 -44.41 7.90 -11.87
N TRP A 280 -45.00 6.89 -12.51
CA TRP A 280 -44.27 5.81 -13.17
C TRP A 280 -43.41 6.31 -14.34
N LYS A 281 -43.94 7.18 -15.21
CA LYS A 281 -43.16 7.82 -16.30
C LYS A 281 -42.01 8.65 -15.75
N MET A 282 -42.22 9.37 -14.65
CA MET A 282 -41.17 10.17 -14.02
C MET A 282 -40.02 9.28 -13.51
N ALA A 283 -40.35 8.15 -12.88
CA ALA A 283 -39.33 7.18 -12.47
C ALA A 283 -38.62 6.54 -13.67
N LEU A 284 -39.35 6.16 -14.73
CA LEU A 284 -38.74 5.61 -15.96
C LEU A 284 -37.77 6.59 -16.63
N ARG A 285 -38.00 7.90 -16.54
CA ARG A 285 -37.10 8.92 -17.08
C ARG A 285 -35.82 9.13 -16.26
N SER A 286 -35.73 8.53 -15.07
CA SER A 286 -34.60 8.68 -14.14
C SER A 286 -33.50 7.66 -14.43
N GLY A 287 -33.87 6.39 -14.69
CA GLY A 287 -32.87 5.37 -14.99
C GLY A 287 -33.30 4.16 -15.83
N LEU A 288 -32.30 3.50 -16.44
CA LEU A 288 -32.42 2.29 -17.28
C LEU A 288 -32.29 1.01 -16.45
N TYR A 289 -31.40 1.04 -15.46
CA TYR A 289 -31.02 -0.13 -14.69
C TYR A 289 -31.45 0.02 -13.24
N LEU A 290 -32.04 -1.03 -12.67
CA LEU A 290 -32.30 -1.14 -11.23
C LEU A 290 -31.41 -2.21 -10.63
N THR A 291 -30.97 -1.97 -9.40
CA THR A 291 -30.23 -2.97 -8.61
C THR A 291 -31.24 -3.92 -7.98
N ILE A 292 -31.11 -5.22 -8.23
CA ILE A 292 -31.86 -6.24 -7.49
C ILE A 292 -31.14 -6.49 -6.17
N ILE A 293 -29.86 -6.85 -6.27
CA ILE A 293 -28.98 -7.09 -5.13
C ILE A 293 -27.53 -6.99 -5.61
N ARG A 294 -26.70 -6.22 -4.90
CA ARG A 294 -25.26 -6.05 -5.18
C ARG A 294 -25.00 -5.68 -6.64
N ASP A 295 -24.32 -6.54 -7.40
CA ASP A 295 -23.97 -6.33 -8.80
C ASP A 295 -25.02 -6.85 -9.80
N GLU A 296 -26.09 -7.48 -9.32
CA GLU A 296 -27.18 -7.99 -10.15
C GLU A 296 -28.18 -6.89 -10.49
N THR A 297 -28.23 -6.53 -11.77
CA THR A 297 -29.10 -5.47 -12.26
C THR A 297 -30.16 -5.99 -13.24
N ILE A 298 -31.25 -5.24 -13.40
CA ILE A 298 -32.26 -5.44 -14.45
C ILE A 298 -32.37 -4.19 -15.30
N ASN A 299 -32.55 -4.36 -16.61
CA ASN A 299 -33.00 -3.28 -17.48
C ASN A 299 -34.52 -3.16 -17.37
N ILE A 300 -35.00 -2.14 -16.67
CA ILE A 300 -36.43 -1.98 -16.36
C ILE A 300 -37.25 -1.71 -17.61
N HIS A 301 -36.72 -0.94 -18.56
CA HIS A 301 -37.43 -0.63 -19.80
C HIS A 301 -37.64 -1.89 -20.63
N LYS A 302 -36.61 -2.73 -20.75
CA LYS A 302 -36.69 -3.98 -21.50
C LYS A 302 -37.65 -4.97 -20.85
N ILE A 303 -37.53 -5.23 -19.54
CA ILE A 303 -38.38 -6.22 -18.87
C ILE A 303 -39.86 -5.82 -18.90
N THR A 304 -40.16 -4.52 -18.77
CA THR A 304 -41.54 -4.03 -18.82
C THR A 304 -42.08 -3.98 -20.25
N GLU A 305 -41.25 -3.62 -21.24
CA GLU A 305 -41.62 -3.70 -22.67
C GLU A 305 -41.95 -5.14 -23.09
N ASP A 306 -41.05 -6.09 -22.80
CA ASP A 306 -41.21 -7.50 -23.15
C ASP A 306 -42.48 -8.11 -22.51
N TYR A 307 -42.79 -7.73 -21.26
CA TYR A 307 -43.99 -8.20 -20.57
C TYR A 307 -45.27 -7.57 -21.13
N PHE A 308 -45.29 -6.25 -21.36
CA PHE A 308 -46.49 -5.55 -21.86
C PHE A 308 -46.81 -5.87 -23.32
N ASP A 309 -45.83 -6.24 -24.14
CA ASP A 309 -46.06 -6.70 -25.52
C ASP A 309 -46.93 -7.97 -25.57
N GLY A 310 -46.83 -8.82 -24.53
CA GLY A 310 -47.67 -10.00 -24.37
C GLY A 310 -49.11 -9.71 -23.87
N LEU A 311 -49.44 -8.47 -23.49
CA LEU A 311 -50.72 -8.10 -22.90
C LEU A 311 -51.59 -7.26 -23.84
N LYS A 312 -52.87 -7.63 -23.95
CA LYS A 312 -53.84 -6.82 -24.71
C LYS A 312 -54.14 -5.50 -23.98
N GLY A 313 -54.16 -4.39 -24.72
CA GLY A 313 -54.52 -3.07 -24.19
C GLY A 313 -53.35 -2.19 -23.71
N TYR A 314 -52.10 -2.65 -23.83
CA TYR A 314 -50.91 -1.94 -23.32
C TYR A 314 -50.08 -1.22 -24.40
N SER A 315 -50.55 -1.14 -25.65
CA SER A 315 -49.80 -0.50 -26.75
C SER A 315 -49.40 0.96 -26.48
N LYS A 316 -50.27 1.74 -25.81
CA LYS A 316 -49.94 3.10 -25.35
C LYS A 316 -48.82 3.12 -24.32
N ARG A 317 -48.80 2.15 -23.40
CA ARG A 317 -47.77 2.04 -22.35
C ARG A 317 -46.43 1.64 -22.92
N ILE A 318 -46.42 0.78 -23.95
CA ILE A 318 -45.20 0.45 -24.70
C ILE A 318 -44.62 1.71 -25.37
N ALA A 319 -45.47 2.59 -25.93
CA ALA A 319 -45.01 3.87 -26.47
C ALA A 319 -44.41 4.78 -25.38
N ASP A 320 -45.04 4.86 -24.20
CA ASP A 320 -44.49 5.59 -23.05
C ASP A 320 -43.10 5.06 -22.63
N ILE A 321 -42.91 3.73 -22.59
CA ILE A 321 -41.63 3.10 -22.24
C ILE A 321 -40.55 3.47 -23.26
N LYS A 322 -40.86 3.43 -24.55
CA LYS A 322 -39.91 3.78 -25.62
C LYS A 322 -39.49 5.25 -25.53
N GLU A 323 -40.47 6.14 -25.32
CA GLU A 323 -40.23 7.58 -25.10
C GLU A 323 -39.33 7.82 -23.88
N CYS A 324 -39.63 7.19 -22.75
CA CYS A 324 -38.81 7.34 -21.53
C CYS A 324 -37.41 6.76 -21.71
N ARG A 325 -37.27 5.62 -22.39
CA ARG A 325 -35.97 5.01 -22.70
C ARG A 325 -35.07 5.95 -23.50
N GLU A 326 -35.61 6.57 -24.54
CA GLU A 326 -34.90 7.54 -25.36
C GLU A 326 -34.49 8.76 -24.53
N HIS A 327 -35.39 9.27 -23.69
CA HIS A 327 -35.08 10.37 -22.77
C HIS A 327 -33.91 10.05 -21.84
N VAL A 328 -33.89 8.86 -21.22
CA VAL A 328 -32.80 8.47 -20.30
C VAL A 328 -31.45 8.43 -21.03
N ILE A 329 -31.40 7.81 -22.21
CA ILE A 329 -30.15 7.67 -22.98
C ILE A 329 -29.55 9.04 -23.35
N VAL A 330 -30.40 10.05 -23.59
CA VAL A 330 -29.98 11.39 -24.00
C VAL A 330 -29.67 12.29 -22.80
N ASN A 331 -30.47 12.28 -21.74
CA ASN A 331 -30.45 13.33 -20.70
C ASN A 331 -29.89 12.89 -19.34
N SER A 332 -30.03 11.61 -18.97
CA SER A 332 -29.76 11.16 -17.59
C SER A 332 -28.28 11.26 -17.22
N GLY A 333 -27.37 10.92 -18.14
CA GLY A 333 -25.91 11.04 -17.94
C GLY A 333 -25.49 12.44 -17.49
N ALA A 334 -25.83 13.46 -18.28
CA ALA A 334 -25.54 14.85 -17.97
C ALA A 334 -26.20 15.31 -16.66
N MET A 335 -27.47 14.94 -16.42
CA MET A 335 -28.19 15.33 -15.22
C MET A 335 -27.50 14.86 -13.93
N HIS A 336 -27.11 13.57 -13.86
CA HIS A 336 -26.42 13.01 -12.70
C HIS A 336 -24.99 13.55 -12.55
N ARG A 337 -24.30 13.82 -13.65
CA ARG A 337 -22.98 14.49 -13.62
C ARG A 337 -23.06 15.88 -12.97
N GLU A 338 -24.06 16.69 -13.34
CA GLU A 338 -24.28 18.01 -12.74
C GLU A 338 -24.66 17.91 -11.25
N ARG A 339 -25.44 16.90 -10.85
CA ARG A 339 -25.77 16.65 -9.43
C ARG A 339 -24.53 16.34 -8.60
N ARG A 340 -23.64 15.46 -9.08
CA ARG A 340 -22.34 15.20 -8.41
C ARG A 340 -21.49 16.46 -8.29
N GLY A 341 -21.46 17.29 -9.35
CA GLY A 341 -20.80 18.60 -9.33
C GLY A 341 -21.36 19.54 -8.26
N PHE A 342 -22.67 19.62 -8.12
CA PHE A 342 -23.33 20.40 -7.05
C PHE A 342 -22.99 19.85 -5.66
N LEU A 343 -23.15 18.54 -5.46
CA LEU A 343 -22.95 17.90 -4.17
C LEU A 343 -21.53 18.04 -3.65
N ARG A 344 -20.50 17.97 -4.51
CA ARG A 344 -19.10 18.23 -4.10
C ARG A 344 -18.94 19.60 -3.42
N ASN A 345 -19.53 20.65 -4.01
CA ASN A 345 -19.46 22.00 -3.45
C ASN A 345 -20.31 22.14 -2.18
N ALA A 346 -21.53 21.60 -2.18
CA ALA A 346 -22.43 21.66 -1.04
C ALA A 346 -21.87 20.91 0.18
N LEU A 347 -21.36 19.69 -0.01
CA LEU A 347 -20.73 18.91 1.05
C LEU A 347 -19.44 19.55 1.55
N LYS A 348 -18.64 20.15 0.66
CA LYS A 348 -17.43 20.89 1.05
C LYS A 348 -17.76 22.06 1.98
N GLU A 349 -18.74 22.89 1.62
CA GLU A 349 -19.21 23.98 2.46
C GLU A 349 -19.73 23.45 3.81
N LEU A 350 -20.62 22.46 3.76
CA LEU A 350 -21.23 21.87 4.96
C LEU A 350 -20.17 21.30 5.91
N VAL A 351 -19.22 20.52 5.39
CA VAL A 351 -18.10 19.98 6.19
C VAL A 351 -17.29 21.10 6.80
N LYS A 352 -16.91 22.12 6.03
CA LYS A 352 -16.05 23.20 6.52
C LYS A 352 -16.72 24.00 7.63
N VAL A 353 -18.01 24.28 7.51
CA VAL A 353 -18.79 24.97 8.54
C VAL A 353 -18.94 24.11 9.81
N LEU A 354 -19.22 22.81 9.66
CA LEU A 354 -19.36 21.89 10.80
C LEU A 354 -18.02 21.54 11.48
N GLU A 355 -16.90 21.61 10.74
CA GLU A 355 -15.55 21.49 11.31
C GLU A 355 -15.21 22.70 12.20
N ASP A 356 -15.60 23.90 11.76
CA ASP A 356 -15.38 25.17 12.46
C ASP A 356 -16.29 25.29 13.68
N GLU A 357 -17.58 24.94 13.53
CA GLU A 357 -18.60 25.01 14.59
C GLU A 357 -19.33 23.67 14.79
N PRO A 358 -18.71 22.70 15.52
CA PRO A 358 -19.31 21.37 15.76
C PRO A 358 -20.65 21.40 16.50
N GLY A 359 -20.96 22.49 17.23
CA GLY A 359 -22.23 22.67 17.92
C GLY A 359 -23.45 22.65 16.99
N LEU A 360 -23.26 23.03 15.72
CA LEU A 360 -24.31 23.03 14.70
C LEU A 360 -24.77 21.61 14.32
N LEU A 361 -24.00 20.57 14.66
CA LEU A 361 -24.41 19.18 14.46
C LEU A 361 -25.68 18.82 15.23
N GLY A 362 -26.03 19.52 16.31
CA GLY A 362 -27.32 19.36 16.98
C GLY A 362 -28.49 19.82 16.09
N PRO A 363 -28.67 21.13 15.88
CA PRO A 363 -29.81 21.65 15.12
C PRO A 363 -29.80 21.28 13.63
N LYS A 364 -28.64 21.00 13.02
CA LYS A 364 -28.51 20.76 11.57
C LYS A 364 -28.22 19.31 11.20
N VAL A 365 -28.41 18.37 12.12
CA VAL A 365 -28.12 16.94 11.90
C VAL A 365 -28.85 16.36 10.68
N LEU A 366 -30.07 16.84 10.40
CA LEU A 366 -30.86 16.42 9.23
C LEU A 366 -30.12 16.69 7.92
N PHE A 367 -29.46 17.85 7.79
CA PHE A 367 -28.71 18.20 6.57
C PHE A 367 -27.54 17.25 6.35
N VAL A 368 -26.93 16.73 7.41
CA VAL A 368 -25.86 15.73 7.31
C VAL A 368 -26.40 14.44 6.67
N PHE A 369 -27.51 13.91 7.16
CA PHE A 369 -28.11 12.69 6.61
C PHE A 369 -28.67 12.88 5.20
N MET A 370 -29.24 14.05 4.89
CA MET A 370 -29.65 14.39 3.53
C MET A 370 -28.44 14.43 2.58
N ALA A 371 -27.37 15.15 2.96
CA ALA A 371 -26.15 15.27 2.19
C ALA A 371 -25.50 13.90 1.91
N LEU A 372 -25.44 13.05 2.93
CA LEU A 372 -24.95 11.68 2.85
C LEU A 372 -25.83 10.84 1.92
N SER A 373 -27.16 10.84 2.11
CA SER A 373 -28.08 10.08 1.26
C SER A 373 -28.00 10.49 -0.20
N PHE A 374 -27.97 11.80 -0.50
CA PHE A 374 -27.97 12.28 -1.88
C PHE A 374 -26.66 11.92 -2.57
N SER A 375 -25.54 12.06 -1.86
CA SER A 375 -24.22 11.70 -2.38
C SER A 375 -24.10 10.20 -2.59
N ARG A 376 -24.59 9.39 -1.65
CA ARG A 376 -24.65 7.93 -1.76
C ARG A 376 -25.44 7.52 -2.99
N ASP A 377 -26.66 8.05 -3.17
CA ASP A 377 -27.53 7.69 -4.30
C ASP A 377 -26.85 8.00 -5.65
N GLU A 378 -26.18 9.15 -5.77
CA GLU A 378 -25.44 9.53 -6.99
C GLU A 378 -24.19 8.67 -7.24
N VAL A 379 -23.48 8.24 -6.17
CA VAL A 379 -22.35 7.30 -6.28
C VAL A 379 -22.85 5.92 -6.76
N LEU A 380 -23.88 5.38 -6.12
CA LEU A 380 -24.45 4.08 -6.50
C LEU A 380 -25.00 4.09 -7.92
N TRP A 381 -25.64 5.19 -8.33
CA TRP A 381 -26.10 5.38 -9.69
C TRP A 381 -24.92 5.31 -10.67
N LEU A 382 -23.85 6.05 -10.42
CA LEU A 382 -22.69 6.06 -11.31
C LEU A 382 -22.06 4.66 -11.43
N VAL A 383 -21.83 3.97 -10.30
CA VAL A 383 -21.21 2.63 -10.28
C VAL A 383 -21.96 1.66 -11.19
N ARG A 384 -23.30 1.62 -11.07
CA ARG A 384 -24.16 0.74 -11.86
C ARG A 384 -24.05 1.00 -13.37
N TYR A 385 -23.95 2.27 -13.75
CA TYR A 385 -23.90 2.70 -15.14
C TYR A 385 -22.49 2.65 -15.74
N SER A 386 -21.43 2.85 -14.95
CA SER A 386 -20.06 2.68 -15.43
C SER A 386 -19.76 1.23 -15.83
N GLU A 387 -20.41 0.24 -15.21
CA GLU A 387 -20.36 -1.17 -15.64
C GLU A 387 -21.23 -1.43 -16.87
N ASN A 388 -22.40 -0.78 -16.95
CA ASN A 388 -23.41 -1.00 -17.99
C ASN A 388 -23.65 0.25 -18.84
N ILE A 389 -22.60 0.78 -19.46
CA ILE A 389 -22.70 2.05 -20.21
C ILE A 389 -23.71 1.89 -21.36
N PRO A 390 -24.79 2.70 -21.40
CA PRO A 390 -25.74 2.63 -22.49
C PRO A 390 -25.10 3.09 -23.81
N LYS A 391 -25.61 2.60 -24.93
CA LYS A 391 -25.17 3.04 -26.27
C LYS A 391 -25.57 4.50 -26.50
N THR A 392 -24.71 5.43 -26.10
CA THR A 392 -24.92 6.88 -26.22
C THR A 392 -23.77 7.55 -26.98
N LYS A 393 -23.96 8.81 -27.36
CA LYS A 393 -22.94 9.67 -27.98
C LYS A 393 -22.00 10.30 -26.96
N THR A 394 -22.38 10.35 -25.68
CA THR A 394 -21.61 10.99 -24.59
C THR A 394 -21.22 9.97 -23.49
N PRO A 395 -20.38 8.96 -23.81
CA PRO A 395 -19.94 7.99 -22.81
C PRO A 395 -19.15 8.63 -21.65
N GLU A 396 -18.54 9.80 -21.86
CA GLU A 396 -17.83 10.55 -20.82
C GLU A 396 -18.71 10.97 -19.62
N ASP A 397 -20.03 11.07 -19.78
CA ASP A 397 -20.94 11.45 -18.68
C ASP A 397 -21.01 10.39 -17.55
N TYR A 398 -20.62 9.16 -17.87
CA TYR A 398 -20.60 8.00 -16.97
C TYR A 398 -19.21 7.77 -16.34
N VAL A 399 -18.36 8.79 -16.38
CA VAL A 399 -17.03 8.84 -15.79
C VAL A 399 -16.94 10.10 -14.93
N ASP A 400 -16.28 10.01 -13.77
CA ASP A 400 -16.08 11.15 -12.88
C ASP A 400 -14.68 11.13 -12.27
N SER A 401 -13.78 11.97 -12.80
CA SER A 401 -12.40 12.12 -12.29
C SER A 401 -12.32 12.79 -10.92
N TYR A 402 -13.42 13.38 -10.44
CA TYR A 402 -13.49 14.10 -9.16
C TYR A 402 -14.21 13.27 -8.08
N MET A 403 -14.32 11.95 -8.28
CA MET A 403 -15.00 11.06 -7.34
C MET A 403 -14.32 11.04 -5.97
N ALA A 404 -13.00 11.12 -5.93
CA ALA A 404 -12.23 11.19 -4.68
C ALA A 404 -12.73 12.30 -3.74
N GLU A 405 -12.99 13.49 -4.28
CA GLU A 405 -13.44 14.64 -3.48
C GLU A 405 -14.83 14.40 -2.87
N LEU A 406 -15.76 13.81 -3.62
CA LEU A 406 -17.10 13.49 -3.12
C LEU A 406 -17.03 12.45 -1.99
N LEU A 407 -16.31 11.36 -2.22
CA LEU A 407 -16.12 10.29 -1.23
C LEU A 407 -15.44 10.84 0.04
N PHE A 408 -14.44 11.70 -0.11
CA PHE A 408 -13.74 12.31 1.00
C PHE A 408 -14.68 13.12 1.90
N TYR A 409 -15.54 13.99 1.35
CA TYR A 409 -16.46 14.77 2.18
C TYR A 409 -17.56 13.93 2.80
N MET A 410 -18.00 12.84 2.14
CA MET A 410 -18.89 11.86 2.77
C MET A 410 -18.26 11.24 4.01
N GLU A 411 -17.03 10.73 3.90
CA GLU A 411 -16.30 10.17 5.06
C GLU A 411 -16.01 11.21 6.14
N ARG A 412 -15.78 12.47 5.75
CA ARG A 412 -15.55 13.54 6.71
C ARG A 412 -16.81 13.85 7.54
N LEU A 413 -17.99 13.90 6.91
CA LEU A 413 -19.26 14.05 7.63
C LEU A 413 -19.51 12.89 8.60
N ARG A 414 -19.25 11.64 8.17
CA ARG A 414 -19.35 10.43 9.03
C ARG A 414 -18.42 10.53 10.24
N THR A 415 -17.20 11.00 10.01
CA THR A 415 -16.19 11.21 11.07
C THR A 415 -16.64 12.28 12.06
N LEU A 416 -17.16 13.42 11.58
CA LEU A 416 -17.67 14.50 12.44
C LEU A 416 -18.82 14.02 13.33
N MET A 417 -19.79 13.28 12.76
CA MET A 417 -20.91 12.70 13.50
C MET A 417 -20.46 11.73 14.59
N THR A 418 -19.46 10.89 14.31
CA THR A 418 -18.93 9.94 15.29
C THR A 418 -18.13 10.65 16.38
N LYS A 419 -17.25 11.58 15.99
CA LYS A 419 -16.38 12.34 16.89
C LYS A 419 -17.16 13.23 17.86
N TYR A 420 -18.23 13.86 17.39
CA TYR A 420 -19.05 14.78 18.18
C TYR A 420 -20.43 14.19 18.54
N SER A 421 -20.52 12.85 18.61
CA SER A 421 -21.75 12.14 18.99
C SER A 421 -22.38 12.64 20.30
N ARG A 422 -21.56 12.96 21.31
CA ARG A 422 -22.03 13.53 22.59
C ARG A 422 -22.72 14.89 22.44
N VAL A 423 -22.31 15.72 21.47
CA VAL A 423 -22.93 17.02 21.19
C VAL A 423 -24.33 16.81 20.62
N VAL A 424 -24.45 15.89 19.66
CA VAL A 424 -25.72 15.48 19.05
C VAL A 424 -26.66 14.90 20.12
N GLN A 425 -26.15 13.98 20.96
CA GLN A 425 -26.91 13.37 22.05
C GLN A 425 -27.41 14.41 23.05
N ARG A 426 -26.54 15.33 23.50
CA ARG A 426 -26.90 16.38 24.46
C ARG A 426 -28.04 17.25 23.92
N TYR A 427 -27.95 17.68 22.66
CA TYR A 427 -28.96 18.51 22.02
C TYR A 427 -30.32 17.78 21.94
N HIS A 428 -30.33 16.54 21.44
CA HIS A 428 -31.58 15.80 21.25
C HIS A 428 -32.20 15.28 22.54
N VAL A 429 -31.44 15.04 23.61
CA VAL A 429 -32.01 14.76 24.95
C VAL A 429 -32.84 15.95 25.43
N GLN A 430 -32.33 17.17 25.29
CA GLN A 430 -33.07 18.37 25.67
C GLN A 430 -34.30 18.55 24.80
N TYR A 431 -34.16 18.35 23.49
CA TYR A 431 -35.27 18.47 22.53
C TYR A 431 -36.40 17.47 22.86
N LEU A 432 -36.05 16.21 23.11
CA LEU A 432 -37.01 15.16 23.44
C LEU A 432 -37.75 15.43 24.75
N ALA A 433 -37.02 15.80 25.81
CA ALA A 433 -37.60 15.99 27.13
C ALA A 433 -38.39 17.30 27.26
N GLN A 434 -37.92 18.39 26.65
CA GLN A 434 -38.45 19.74 26.88
C GLN A 434 -39.39 20.23 25.79
N PHE A 435 -39.40 19.60 24.60
CA PHE A 435 -40.27 20.00 23.49
C PHE A 435 -41.13 18.84 23.01
N ASP A 436 -40.53 17.75 22.51
CA ASP A 436 -41.30 16.66 21.89
C ASP A 436 -42.28 16.01 22.87
N ALA A 437 -41.86 15.75 24.10
CA ALA A 437 -42.73 15.17 25.12
C ALA A 437 -43.94 16.06 25.44
N LEU A 438 -43.74 17.38 25.50
CA LEU A 438 -44.81 18.35 25.78
C LEU A 438 -45.77 18.46 24.59
N LEU A 439 -45.23 18.55 23.37
CA LEU A 439 -46.00 18.62 22.14
C LEU A 439 -46.81 17.34 21.89
N LEU A 440 -46.21 16.18 22.13
CA LEU A 440 -46.89 14.89 22.05
C LEU A 440 -48.03 14.81 23.06
N ASN A 441 -47.79 15.21 24.31
CA ASN A 441 -48.82 15.22 25.34
C ASN A 441 -49.98 16.17 24.97
N ASP A 442 -49.70 17.39 24.51
CA ASP A 442 -50.74 18.32 24.05
C ASP A 442 -51.56 17.75 22.88
N THR A 443 -50.87 17.15 21.90
CA THR A 443 -51.52 16.49 20.76
C THR A 443 -52.44 15.36 21.20
N MET A 444 -52.02 14.56 22.20
CA MET A 444 -52.83 13.48 22.78
C MET A 444 -54.08 14.00 23.51
N GLN A 445 -53.96 15.08 24.30
CA GLN A 445 -55.10 15.64 25.03
C GLN A 445 -56.19 16.21 24.10
N ASN A 446 -55.79 16.60 22.88
CA ASN A 446 -56.70 17.13 21.87
C ASN A 446 -57.44 16.03 21.07
N MET A 447 -57.23 14.75 21.37
CA MET A 447 -57.88 13.63 20.68
C MET A 447 -59.25 13.32 21.29
N TYR A 448 -60.29 13.20 20.45
CA TYR A 448 -61.66 12.99 20.91
C TYR A 448 -61.96 11.55 21.36
N VAL A 449 -61.27 10.58 20.78
CA VAL A 449 -61.46 9.14 21.04
C VAL A 449 -60.10 8.45 20.99
N CYS A 450 -59.69 7.83 22.09
CA CYS A 450 -58.49 6.99 22.15
C CYS A 450 -58.81 5.72 22.96
N PRO A 451 -58.68 4.51 22.38
CA PRO A 451 -58.86 3.28 23.14
C PRO A 451 -57.70 3.04 24.13
N GLU A 452 -57.90 2.11 25.05
CA GLU A 452 -56.99 1.86 26.17
C GLU A 452 -55.60 1.42 25.71
N GLU A 453 -55.50 0.49 24.75
CA GLU A 453 -54.21 -0.03 24.28
C GLU A 453 -53.35 1.06 23.63
N GLU A 454 -53.92 1.87 22.74
CA GLU A 454 -53.24 3.00 22.11
C GLU A 454 -52.88 4.10 23.12
N SER A 455 -53.76 4.34 24.10
CA SER A 455 -53.52 5.31 25.17
C SER A 455 -52.34 4.91 26.06
N VAL A 456 -52.21 3.63 26.39
CA VAL A 456 -51.08 3.10 27.16
C VAL A 456 -49.77 3.28 26.40
N LEU A 457 -49.74 2.98 25.09
CA LEU A 457 -48.53 3.19 24.27
C LEU A 457 -48.13 4.67 24.21
N MET A 458 -49.08 5.56 23.92
CA MET A 458 -48.79 6.98 23.80
C MET A 458 -48.37 7.61 25.14
N THR A 459 -48.97 7.19 26.25
CA THR A 459 -48.57 7.64 27.60
C THR A 459 -47.19 7.12 27.97
N SER A 460 -46.85 5.89 27.57
CA SER A 460 -45.50 5.32 27.72
C SER A 460 -44.45 6.15 26.96
N PHE A 461 -44.76 6.62 25.76
CA PHE A 461 -43.87 7.52 25.01
C PHE A 461 -43.60 8.80 25.79
N VAL A 462 -44.64 9.52 26.21
CA VAL A 462 -44.50 10.77 26.97
C VAL A 462 -43.70 10.54 28.26
N SER A 463 -43.99 9.47 29.00
CA SER A 463 -43.27 9.13 30.24
C SER A 463 -41.79 8.86 29.99
N THR A 464 -41.48 8.09 28.94
CA THR A 464 -40.10 7.73 28.58
C THR A 464 -39.30 8.97 28.17
N LEU A 465 -39.89 9.83 27.33
CA LEU A 465 -39.23 11.04 26.84
C LEU A 465 -39.06 12.10 27.92
N SER A 466 -40.05 12.29 28.78
CA SER A 466 -40.00 13.28 29.88
C SER A 466 -38.99 12.90 30.97
N ALA A 467 -38.65 11.61 31.09
CA ALA A 467 -37.67 11.14 32.05
C ALA A 467 -36.21 11.43 31.65
N LEU A 468 -35.97 11.84 30.39
CA LEU A 468 -34.63 12.06 29.88
C LEU A 468 -33.99 13.30 30.50
N THR A 469 -32.71 13.20 30.88
CA THR A 469 -31.96 14.33 31.44
C THR A 469 -30.55 14.41 30.88
N ILE A 470 -30.00 15.63 30.85
CA ILE A 470 -28.63 15.90 30.36
C ILE A 470 -27.58 15.10 31.15
N LYS A 471 -27.84 14.83 32.44
CA LYS A 471 -26.94 14.06 33.30
C LYS A 471 -26.62 12.67 32.74
N GLN A 472 -27.57 12.05 32.05
CA GLN A 472 -27.39 10.73 31.46
C GLN A 472 -26.31 10.75 30.35
N VAL A 473 -26.28 11.82 29.55
CA VAL A 473 -25.26 12.03 28.53
C VAL A 473 -23.90 12.33 29.17
N GLU A 474 -23.88 13.15 30.22
CA GLU A 474 -22.65 13.49 30.95
C GLU A 474 -22.03 12.26 31.64
N ASN A 475 -22.88 11.34 32.13
CA ASN A 475 -22.48 10.06 32.71
C ASN A 475 -22.08 9.01 31.66
N GLY A 476 -22.38 9.24 30.38
CA GLY A 476 -22.14 8.27 29.30
C GLY A 476 -23.05 7.04 29.36
N GLU A 477 -24.31 7.21 29.79
CA GLU A 477 -25.31 6.14 29.79
C GLU A 477 -25.63 5.70 28.35
N GLU A 478 -25.81 4.39 28.17
CA GLU A 478 -26.29 3.83 26.89
C GLU A 478 -27.81 3.97 26.81
N PHE A 479 -28.29 4.64 25.77
CA PHE A 479 -29.71 4.77 25.48
C PHE A 479 -30.19 3.59 24.62
N ASP A 480 -31.43 3.14 24.83
CA ASP A 480 -32.10 2.16 23.96
C ASP A 480 -33.56 2.53 23.74
N PHE A 481 -33.88 2.97 22.53
CA PHE A 481 -35.23 3.34 22.12
C PHE A 481 -35.81 2.38 21.07
N ARG A 482 -35.22 1.19 20.88
CA ARG A 482 -35.72 0.20 19.92
C ARG A 482 -37.16 -0.22 20.23
N ALA A 483 -37.48 -0.40 21.51
CA ALA A 483 -38.84 -0.71 21.96
C ALA A 483 -39.83 0.41 21.60
N LEU A 484 -39.50 1.66 21.91
CA LEU A 484 -40.32 2.84 21.58
C LEU A 484 -40.58 2.95 20.07
N ARG A 485 -39.53 2.76 19.24
CA ARG A 485 -39.68 2.80 17.78
C ARG A 485 -40.54 1.66 17.24
N LEU A 486 -40.42 0.45 17.81
CA LEU A 486 -41.27 -0.68 17.43
C LEU A 486 -42.71 -0.45 17.88
N ASP A 487 -42.93 0.13 19.05
CA ASP A 487 -44.25 0.49 19.54
C ASP A 487 -44.91 1.58 18.70
N TRP A 488 -44.13 2.54 18.17
CA TRP A 488 -44.64 3.48 17.18
C TRP A 488 -45.09 2.76 15.89
N LEU A 489 -44.31 1.81 15.39
CA LEU A 489 -44.71 0.98 14.24
C LEU A 489 -45.95 0.13 14.54
N ARG A 490 -46.09 -0.41 15.76
CA ARG A 490 -47.32 -1.10 16.21
C ARG A 490 -48.52 -0.18 16.19
N LEU A 491 -48.36 1.03 16.74
CA LEU A 491 -49.43 2.03 16.77
C LEU A 491 -49.83 2.46 15.35
N GLN A 492 -48.86 2.65 14.44
CA GLN A 492 -49.15 2.87 13.01
C GLN A 492 -49.98 1.72 12.44
N ALA A 493 -49.62 0.46 12.70
CA ALA A 493 -50.39 -0.68 12.20
C ALA A 493 -51.82 -0.74 12.77
N TYR A 494 -51.99 -0.57 14.09
CA TYR A 494 -53.29 -0.61 14.76
C TYR A 494 -54.25 0.48 14.27
N THR A 495 -53.72 1.68 14.00
CA THR A 495 -54.51 2.85 13.61
C THR A 495 -54.67 3.01 12.09
N SER A 496 -54.06 2.11 11.31
CA SER A 496 -54.15 2.10 9.85
C SER A 496 -55.11 1.04 9.30
N VAL A 497 -55.58 0.08 10.10
CA VAL A 497 -56.59 -0.89 9.64
C VAL A 497 -57.95 -0.22 9.40
N SER A 498 -58.75 -0.78 8.49
CA SER A 498 -60.10 -0.29 8.27
C SER A 498 -60.96 -0.41 9.54
N LYS A 499 -61.76 0.63 9.80
CA LYS A 499 -62.61 0.74 11.01
C LYS A 499 -61.82 0.67 12.32
N ALA A 500 -60.55 1.08 12.32
CA ALA A 500 -59.81 1.31 13.56
C ALA A 500 -60.57 2.34 14.43
N PRO A 501 -60.70 2.13 15.75
CA PRO A 501 -61.37 3.08 16.63
C PRO A 501 -60.68 4.46 16.63
N LEU A 502 -59.36 4.45 16.49
CA LEU A 502 -58.52 5.60 16.25
C LEU A 502 -57.91 5.47 14.85
N SER A 503 -58.26 6.36 13.93
CA SER A 503 -57.69 6.36 12.57
C SER A 503 -56.59 7.41 12.43
N LEU A 504 -55.35 6.98 12.15
CA LEU A 504 -54.23 7.91 11.99
C LEU A 504 -54.42 8.89 10.83
N LYS A 505 -55.23 8.52 9.83
CA LYS A 505 -55.62 9.38 8.72
C LYS A 505 -56.32 10.66 9.18
N GLU A 506 -57.06 10.60 10.28
CA GLU A 506 -57.81 11.73 10.84
C GLU A 506 -56.96 12.61 11.78
N TYR A 507 -55.79 12.09 12.21
CA TYR A 507 -54.87 12.77 13.13
C TYR A 507 -53.46 12.89 12.52
N PRO A 508 -53.29 13.65 11.42
CA PRO A 508 -51.99 13.77 10.75
C PRO A 508 -50.93 14.45 11.61
N ASP A 509 -51.32 15.34 12.53
CA ASP A 509 -50.37 16.03 13.41
C ASP A 509 -49.70 15.07 14.41
N LEU A 510 -50.43 14.06 14.91
CA LEU A 510 -49.84 12.99 15.73
C LEU A 510 -48.74 12.25 14.96
N ALA A 511 -49.00 11.93 13.69
CA ALA A 511 -48.02 11.25 12.85
C ALA A 511 -46.78 12.13 12.60
N LYS A 512 -46.96 13.43 12.33
CA LYS A 512 -45.85 14.38 12.16
C LYS A 512 -44.97 14.45 13.40
N VAL A 513 -45.57 14.64 14.57
CA VAL A 513 -44.87 14.72 15.85
C VAL A 513 -44.12 13.42 16.11
N MET A 514 -44.77 12.26 15.99
CA MET A 514 -44.15 10.97 16.27
C MET A 514 -43.02 10.62 15.28
N ASN A 515 -43.16 10.96 13.99
CA ASN A 515 -42.08 10.74 13.01
C ASN A 515 -40.87 11.64 13.30
N MET A 516 -41.09 12.88 13.76
CA MET A 516 -40.03 13.77 14.21
C MET A 516 -39.36 13.24 15.49
N THR A 517 -40.15 12.86 16.49
CA THR A 517 -39.66 12.27 17.75
C THR A 517 -38.87 11.00 17.50
N GLN A 518 -39.32 10.13 16.60
CA GLN A 518 -38.60 8.94 16.21
C GLN A 518 -37.22 9.28 15.64
N PHE A 519 -37.12 10.27 14.76
CA PHE A 519 -35.84 10.75 14.24
C PHE A 519 -34.93 11.25 15.36
N HIS A 520 -35.46 12.06 16.29
CA HIS A 520 -34.71 12.54 17.46
C HIS A 520 -34.24 11.40 18.36
N THR A 521 -35.04 10.34 18.58
CA THR A 521 -34.59 9.17 19.35
C THR A 521 -33.39 8.48 18.70
N LYS A 522 -33.38 8.37 17.37
CA LYS A 522 -32.25 7.77 16.63
C LYS A 522 -30.96 8.58 16.80
N MET A 523 -31.05 9.88 17.07
CA MET A 523 -29.88 10.73 17.33
C MET A 523 -29.23 10.44 18.70
N LEU A 524 -29.92 9.70 19.57
CA LEU A 524 -29.40 9.29 20.87
C LEU A 524 -28.72 7.93 20.83
N ASP A 525 -29.41 6.91 20.30
CA ASP A 525 -29.01 5.51 20.39
C ASP A 525 -28.61 4.88 19.05
N ASN A 526 -28.92 5.51 17.91
CA ASN A 526 -28.86 4.84 16.61
C ASN A 526 -28.14 5.64 15.50
N VAL A 527 -27.24 6.55 15.86
CA VAL A 527 -26.48 7.38 14.90
C VAL A 527 -25.64 6.50 13.96
N GLN A 528 -25.06 5.40 14.45
CA GLN A 528 -24.23 4.52 13.63
C GLN A 528 -25.03 3.80 12.54
N GLU A 529 -26.22 3.28 12.87
CA GLU A 529 -27.10 2.67 11.86
C GLU A 529 -27.63 3.72 10.87
N MET A 530 -27.93 4.94 11.33
CA MET A 530 -28.32 6.05 10.45
C MET A 530 -27.21 6.45 9.46
N LEU A 531 -25.95 6.48 9.92
CA LEU A 531 -24.80 6.68 9.04
C LEU A 531 -24.68 5.54 8.02
N HIS A 532 -24.92 4.30 8.44
CA HIS A 532 -24.95 3.16 7.52
C HIS A 532 -26.07 3.30 6.47
N GLU A 533 -27.32 3.51 6.89
CA GLU A 533 -28.49 3.62 6.00
C GLU A 533 -28.30 4.70 4.92
N THR A 534 -27.70 5.84 5.29
CA THR A 534 -27.58 7.02 4.43
C THR A 534 -26.28 7.11 3.64
N SER A 535 -25.22 6.39 4.02
CA SER A 535 -23.90 6.52 3.36
C SER A 535 -23.15 5.22 3.13
N ASP A 536 -23.82 4.07 3.22
CA ASP A 536 -23.19 2.81 2.85
C ASP A 536 -22.73 2.79 1.38
N LEU A 537 -21.48 2.38 1.19
CA LEU A 537 -20.82 2.21 -0.10
C LEU A 537 -20.25 0.79 -0.26
N SER A 538 -20.70 -0.14 0.57
CA SER A 538 -20.27 -1.53 0.58
C SER A 538 -20.47 -2.24 -0.77
N ILE A 539 -21.38 -1.74 -1.61
CA ILE A 539 -21.59 -2.21 -2.99
C ILE A 539 -20.29 -2.23 -3.81
N LEU A 540 -19.35 -1.31 -3.55
CA LEU A 540 -18.11 -1.17 -4.30
C LEU A 540 -17.24 -2.43 -4.21
N CYS A 541 -17.42 -3.25 -3.17
CA CYS A 541 -16.78 -4.56 -3.03
C CYS A 541 -17.13 -5.50 -4.20
N PHE A 542 -18.33 -5.36 -4.78
CA PHE A 542 -18.82 -6.18 -5.88
C PHE A 542 -18.52 -5.56 -7.26
N TYR A 543 -17.98 -4.34 -7.29
CA TYR A 543 -17.57 -3.64 -8.51
C TYR A 543 -16.07 -3.29 -8.50
N PRO A 544 -15.15 -4.26 -8.28
CA PRO A 544 -13.73 -3.99 -8.11
C PRO A 544 -13.12 -3.25 -9.31
N ARG A 545 -13.53 -3.60 -10.54
CA ARG A 545 -13.01 -2.97 -11.77
C ARG A 545 -13.40 -1.50 -11.89
N VAL A 546 -14.66 -1.19 -11.60
CA VAL A 546 -15.16 0.20 -11.63
C VAL A 546 -14.48 1.01 -10.52
N PHE A 547 -14.33 0.42 -9.34
CA PHE A 547 -13.73 1.11 -8.20
C PHE A 547 -12.22 1.37 -8.41
N GLU A 548 -11.47 0.39 -8.92
CA GLU A 548 -10.07 0.55 -9.35
C GLU A 548 -9.94 1.63 -10.45
N LYS A 549 -10.86 1.65 -11.42
CA LYS A 549 -10.87 2.67 -12.48
C LYS A 549 -11.13 4.08 -11.93
N MET A 550 -12.10 4.25 -11.03
CA MET A 550 -12.39 5.54 -10.38
C MET A 550 -11.18 6.05 -9.59
N PHE A 551 -10.46 5.15 -8.92
CA PHE A 551 -9.22 5.47 -8.23
C PHE A 551 -8.14 5.95 -9.20
N SER A 552 -7.85 5.18 -10.25
CA SER A 552 -6.83 5.55 -11.24
C SER A 552 -7.11 6.91 -11.88
N GLN A 553 -8.36 7.18 -12.26
CA GLN A 553 -8.76 8.46 -12.86
C GLN A 553 -8.60 9.63 -11.89
N SER A 554 -8.93 9.44 -10.61
CA SER A 554 -8.73 10.45 -9.58
C SER A 554 -7.24 10.66 -9.28
N SER A 555 -6.43 9.61 -9.43
CA SER A 555 -4.99 9.62 -9.12
C SER A 555 -4.16 10.39 -10.15
N GLU A 556 -4.63 10.43 -11.41
CA GLU A 556 -4.01 11.19 -12.50
C GLU A 556 -4.13 12.72 -12.29
N GLU A 557 -5.18 13.18 -11.62
CA GLU A 557 -5.43 14.60 -11.37
C GLU A 557 -4.79 15.08 -10.06
N VAL A 558 -3.80 15.99 -10.15
CA VAL A 558 -3.02 16.48 -8.99
C VAL A 558 -3.92 17.07 -7.89
N SER A 559 -4.95 17.83 -8.27
CA SER A 559 -5.88 18.44 -7.30
C SER A 559 -6.70 17.41 -6.51
N MET A 560 -6.85 16.19 -7.04
CA MET A 560 -7.61 15.10 -6.42
C MET A 560 -6.73 14.18 -5.56
N GLN A 561 -5.40 14.26 -5.70
CA GLN A 561 -4.46 13.41 -4.96
C GLN A 561 -4.60 13.52 -3.43
N ARG A 562 -4.97 14.70 -2.93
CA ARG A 562 -5.30 14.92 -1.51
C ARG A 562 -6.46 14.13 -0.96
N TYR A 563 -7.34 13.63 -1.83
CA TYR A 563 -8.54 12.92 -1.45
C TYR A 563 -8.42 11.40 -1.65
N LEU A 564 -7.31 10.89 -2.22
CA LEU A 564 -7.18 9.47 -2.58
C LEU A 564 -7.37 8.49 -1.42
N MET A 565 -7.09 8.93 -0.18
CA MET A 565 -7.31 8.10 1.01
C MET A 565 -8.79 7.74 1.24
N SER A 566 -9.73 8.44 0.60
CA SER A 566 -11.16 8.08 0.64
C SER A 566 -11.45 6.71 0.04
N PHE A 567 -10.65 6.23 -0.91
CA PHE A 567 -10.84 4.92 -1.55
C PHE A 567 -10.54 3.76 -0.58
N PRO A 568 -9.36 3.69 0.06
CA PRO A 568 -9.13 2.75 1.16
C PRO A 568 -10.15 2.88 2.30
N LEU A 569 -10.55 4.09 2.67
CA LEU A 569 -11.52 4.31 3.76
C LEU A 569 -12.91 3.75 3.41
N ALA A 570 -13.37 3.89 2.16
CA ALA A 570 -14.62 3.29 1.73
C ALA A 570 -14.62 1.75 1.80
N CYS A 571 -13.45 1.10 1.79
CA CYS A 571 -13.36 -0.35 2.05
C CYS A 571 -13.78 -0.72 3.48
N SER A 572 -13.77 0.20 4.46
CA SER A 572 -14.27 -0.07 5.82
C SER A 572 -15.76 -0.43 5.83
N HIS A 573 -16.52 0.02 4.83
CA HIS A 573 -17.94 -0.28 4.68
C HIS A 573 -18.17 -1.74 4.28
N PHE A 574 -17.17 -2.45 3.76
CA PHE A 574 -17.35 -3.80 3.21
C PHE A 574 -17.78 -4.81 4.29
N ASN A 575 -17.53 -4.51 5.56
CA ASN A 575 -18.01 -5.30 6.70
C ASN A 575 -19.53 -5.44 6.73
N GLN A 576 -20.23 -4.47 6.15
CA GLN A 576 -21.68 -4.36 6.18
C GLN A 576 -22.36 -5.22 5.10
N THR A 577 -21.59 -5.82 4.19
CA THR A 577 -22.14 -6.71 3.14
C THR A 577 -22.63 -8.07 3.67
N VAL A 578 -22.27 -8.41 4.91
CA VAL A 578 -22.49 -9.73 5.51
C VAL A 578 -23.84 -9.77 6.22
N HIS A 579 -24.61 -10.82 5.95
CA HIS A 579 -25.86 -11.10 6.66
C HIS A 579 -25.74 -12.38 7.48
N PRO A 580 -26.32 -12.48 8.70
CA PRO A 580 -26.25 -13.69 9.52
C PRO A 580 -26.71 -14.97 8.84
N LEU A 581 -27.63 -14.86 7.87
CA LEU A 581 -28.14 -15.99 7.06
C LEU A 581 -27.23 -16.41 5.88
N CYS A 582 -26.12 -15.71 5.64
CA CYS A 582 -25.11 -16.10 4.66
C CYS A 582 -23.68 -15.84 5.19
N PRO A 583 -23.23 -16.61 6.20
CA PRO A 583 -21.89 -16.44 6.77
C PRO A 583 -20.76 -16.97 5.86
N GLU A 584 -21.07 -17.72 4.81
CA GLU A 584 -20.08 -18.42 3.96
C GLU A 584 -19.29 -17.49 3.03
N GLU A 585 -19.74 -16.26 2.86
CA GLU A 585 -19.13 -15.32 1.92
C GLU A 585 -17.73 -14.87 2.37
N LYS A 586 -16.76 -14.97 1.45
CA LYS A 586 -15.36 -14.67 1.72
C LYS A 586 -15.12 -13.16 1.78
N ARG A 587 -14.38 -12.76 2.82
CA ARG A 587 -13.90 -11.39 3.05
C ARG A 587 -12.54 -11.20 2.39
N SER A 588 -12.34 -10.09 1.68
CA SER A 588 -11.07 -9.80 1.01
C SER A 588 -10.62 -8.37 1.28
N LEU A 589 -9.38 -8.22 1.75
CA LEU A 589 -8.71 -6.92 1.94
C LEU A 589 -8.00 -6.41 0.68
N ARG A 590 -8.07 -7.16 -0.42
CA ARG A 590 -7.25 -6.93 -1.62
C ARG A 590 -7.35 -5.49 -2.13
N LEU A 591 -8.57 -4.96 -2.29
CA LEU A 591 -8.77 -3.61 -2.83
C LEU A 591 -8.14 -2.54 -1.93
N CYS A 592 -8.35 -2.63 -0.62
CA CYS A 592 -7.77 -1.70 0.35
C CYS A 592 -6.23 -1.70 0.28
N VAL A 593 -5.62 -2.89 0.24
CA VAL A 593 -4.16 -3.03 0.13
C VAL A 593 -3.65 -2.45 -1.19
N THR A 594 -4.28 -2.78 -2.32
CA THR A 594 -3.88 -2.28 -3.65
C THR A 594 -3.90 -0.75 -3.71
N PHE A 595 -4.94 -0.10 -3.17
CA PHE A 595 -4.99 1.37 -3.14
C PHE A 595 -3.89 1.97 -2.25
N LEU A 596 -3.65 1.41 -1.07
CA LEU A 596 -2.61 1.90 -0.17
C LEU A 596 -1.21 1.73 -0.75
N GLU A 597 -0.92 0.60 -1.39
CA GLU A 597 0.34 0.36 -2.10
C GLU A 597 0.54 1.37 -3.23
N GLU A 598 -0.49 1.68 -4.02
CA GLU A 598 -0.36 2.63 -5.13
C GLU A 598 -0.20 4.08 -4.64
N ILE A 599 -0.94 4.51 -3.60
CA ILE A 599 -0.74 5.83 -2.96
C ILE A 599 0.69 5.94 -2.38
N ALA A 600 1.14 4.91 -1.67
CA ALA A 600 2.48 4.85 -1.08
C ALA A 600 3.57 4.89 -2.16
N LYS A 601 3.39 4.14 -3.25
CA LYS A 601 4.31 4.10 -4.39
C LYS A 601 4.38 5.43 -5.12
N GLN A 602 3.26 6.12 -5.35
CA GLN A 602 3.26 7.45 -5.96
C GLN A 602 3.95 8.48 -5.06
N THR A 603 3.59 8.52 -3.78
CA THR A 603 4.21 9.41 -2.80
C THR A 603 5.72 9.17 -2.71
N SER A 604 6.11 7.90 -2.65
CA SER A 604 7.52 7.46 -2.69
C SER A 604 8.22 7.89 -3.98
N SER A 605 7.56 7.81 -5.13
CA SER A 605 8.17 8.19 -6.42
C SER A 605 8.47 9.68 -6.45
N VAL A 606 7.49 10.50 -6.06
CA VAL A 606 7.62 11.96 -6.07
C VAL A 606 8.72 12.43 -5.11
N ILE A 607 8.75 11.92 -3.87
CA ILE A 607 9.80 12.33 -2.91
C ILE A 607 11.19 11.87 -3.37
N LEU A 608 11.33 10.67 -3.96
CA LEU A 608 12.61 10.19 -4.46
C LEU A 608 13.06 10.95 -5.71
N GLU A 609 12.14 11.42 -6.56
CA GLU A 609 12.44 12.31 -7.67
C GLU A 609 12.90 13.69 -7.19
N ILE A 610 12.24 14.25 -6.16
CA ILE A 610 12.72 15.47 -5.48
C ILE A 610 14.14 15.26 -4.94
N CYS A 611 14.40 14.12 -4.29
CA CYS A 611 15.75 13.80 -3.80
C CYS A 611 16.76 13.72 -4.93
N SER A 612 16.38 13.15 -6.08
CA SER A 612 17.22 13.09 -7.28
C SER A 612 17.55 14.47 -7.84
N GLU A 613 16.55 15.35 -7.96
CA GLU A 613 16.76 16.73 -8.42
C GLU A 613 17.64 17.53 -7.44
N GLN A 614 17.42 17.37 -6.14
CA GLN A 614 18.28 17.97 -5.11
C GLN A 614 19.72 17.42 -5.16
N CYS A 615 19.89 16.13 -5.45
CA CYS A 615 21.20 15.53 -5.68
C CYS A 615 21.89 16.15 -6.91
N ASN A 616 21.16 16.40 -7.99
CA ASN A 616 21.69 17.06 -9.20
C ASN A 616 22.12 18.51 -8.90
N LEU A 617 21.37 19.24 -8.09
CA LEU A 617 21.76 20.59 -7.64
C LEU A 617 23.00 20.55 -6.74
N ASN A 618 23.09 19.55 -5.85
CA ASN A 618 24.24 19.36 -5.00
C ASN A 618 25.51 18.98 -5.80
N ASP A 619 25.38 18.19 -6.87
CA ASP A 619 26.51 17.87 -7.77
C ASP A 619 27.13 19.14 -8.38
N GLN A 620 26.32 20.15 -8.73
CA GLN A 620 26.81 21.42 -9.29
C GLN A 620 27.70 22.21 -8.31
N LEU A 621 27.63 21.91 -7.00
CA LEU A 621 28.46 22.53 -5.97
C LEU A 621 29.84 21.87 -5.84
N LEU A 622 30.07 20.73 -6.49
CA LEU A 622 31.32 19.99 -6.36
C LEU A 622 32.51 20.75 -7.00
N PRO A 623 33.72 20.64 -6.41
CA PRO A 623 34.90 21.35 -6.88
C PRO A 623 35.24 21.11 -8.36
N LYS A 624 34.87 19.95 -8.92
CA LYS A 624 35.10 19.58 -10.33
C LYS A 624 34.53 20.61 -11.31
N HIS A 625 33.43 21.29 -10.97
CA HIS A 625 32.80 22.30 -11.82
C HIS A 625 33.53 23.65 -11.83
N CYS A 626 34.45 23.89 -10.89
CA CYS A 626 35.23 25.13 -10.81
C CYS A 626 36.44 25.17 -11.77
N GLY A 627 36.82 24.04 -12.39
CA GLY A 627 38.04 23.95 -13.21
C GLY A 627 38.10 24.95 -14.38
N GLN A 628 36.97 25.18 -15.05
CA GLN A 628 36.87 26.17 -16.14
C GLN A 628 37.07 27.60 -15.63
N THR A 629 36.53 27.93 -14.46
CA THR A 629 36.69 29.24 -13.81
C THR A 629 38.15 29.51 -13.46
N ILE A 630 38.85 28.50 -12.92
CA ILE A 630 40.29 28.58 -12.60
C ILE A 630 41.11 28.73 -13.88
N SER A 631 40.83 27.93 -14.91
CA SER A 631 41.50 28.01 -16.21
C SER A 631 41.31 29.38 -16.88
N ALA A 632 40.08 29.91 -16.88
CA ALA A 632 39.78 31.23 -17.39
C ALA A 632 40.51 32.35 -16.61
N ALA A 633 40.58 32.25 -15.28
CA ALA A 633 41.32 33.21 -14.45
C ALA A 633 42.84 33.15 -14.72
N ARG A 634 43.40 31.95 -14.89
CA ARG A 634 44.82 31.74 -15.23
C ARG A 634 45.16 32.26 -16.64
N ASN A 635 44.32 31.98 -17.62
CA ASN A 635 44.51 32.43 -19.01
C ASN A 635 44.37 33.95 -19.15
N LYS A 636 43.45 34.59 -18.40
CA LYS A 636 43.36 36.05 -18.29
C LYS A 636 44.64 36.69 -17.74
N LYS A 637 45.32 36.05 -16.79
CA LYS A 637 46.63 36.51 -16.28
C LYS A 637 47.78 36.30 -17.28
N GLN A 638 47.67 35.36 -18.22
CA GLN A 638 48.72 35.02 -19.20
C GLN A 638 48.60 35.72 -20.57
N LYS A 639 47.71 36.71 -20.75
CA LYS A 639 47.50 37.46 -22.02
C LYS A 639 47.36 36.56 -23.28
N LYS A 640 46.67 35.42 -23.18
CA LYS A 640 46.22 34.65 -24.36
C LYS A 640 44.74 34.89 -24.63
N GLN A 641 44.38 34.86 -25.92
CA GLN A 641 43.13 35.36 -26.51
C GLN A 641 41.83 35.04 -25.74
N THR A 642 40.93 36.01 -25.76
CA THR A 642 39.53 35.93 -25.31
C THR A 642 38.76 34.76 -25.96
N PRO A 643 37.81 34.14 -25.24
CA PRO A 643 36.98 33.07 -25.78
C PRO A 643 36.12 33.54 -26.97
N LYS A 644 35.86 32.64 -27.91
CA LYS A 644 35.04 32.87 -29.11
C LYS A 644 33.60 33.23 -28.71
N LYS A 645 32.97 34.17 -29.43
CA LYS A 645 31.53 34.45 -29.37
C LYS A 645 30.76 33.16 -29.68
N GLY A 646 30.12 32.56 -28.69
CA GLY A 646 29.33 31.33 -28.85
C GLY A 646 29.22 30.45 -27.60
N ASP A 647 30.07 30.63 -26.59
CA ASP A 647 29.96 29.85 -25.35
C ASP A 647 28.72 30.26 -24.54
N VAL A 648 27.78 29.33 -24.36
CA VAL A 648 26.63 29.47 -23.46
C VAL A 648 27.18 29.76 -22.06
N GLN A 649 26.82 30.92 -21.51
CA GLN A 649 27.23 31.32 -20.18
C GLN A 649 26.61 30.35 -19.18
N ARG A 650 27.42 29.45 -18.58
CA ARG A 650 26.93 28.50 -17.56
C ARG A 650 26.30 29.29 -16.42
N GLU A 651 25.05 28.95 -16.13
CA GLU A 651 24.31 29.53 -15.02
C GLU A 651 24.99 29.16 -13.70
N LYS A 652 24.96 30.09 -12.73
CA LYS A 652 25.60 29.87 -11.42
C LYS A 652 24.59 29.18 -10.50
N PRO A 653 25.02 28.23 -9.64
CA PRO A 653 24.14 27.66 -8.63
C PRO A 653 23.42 28.75 -7.83
N GLY A 654 22.10 28.62 -7.71
CA GLY A 654 21.20 29.60 -7.09
C GLY A 654 20.37 30.41 -8.08
N THR A 655 20.68 30.41 -9.38
CA THR A 655 19.83 31.09 -10.40
C THR A 655 18.51 30.36 -10.59
N GLU A 656 18.49 29.03 -10.48
CA GLU A 656 17.28 28.20 -10.57
C GLU A 656 16.27 28.55 -9.46
N SER A 657 16.75 29.07 -8.34
CA SER A 657 15.94 29.48 -7.18
C SER A 657 15.44 30.94 -7.28
N GLN A 658 15.95 31.75 -8.21
CA GLN A 658 15.55 33.15 -8.40
C GLN A 658 14.27 33.27 -9.23
N ARG A 659 13.13 32.97 -8.60
CA ARG A 659 11.82 33.05 -9.26
C ARG A 659 11.43 34.49 -9.61
N LYS A 660 11.08 34.71 -10.87
CA LYS A 660 10.53 35.99 -11.37
C LYS A 660 9.01 36.09 -11.22
N ASP A 661 8.29 35.02 -11.54
CA ASP A 661 6.83 34.93 -11.52
C ASP A 661 6.37 33.52 -11.10
N ARG A 662 5.27 33.40 -10.36
CA ARG A 662 4.64 32.12 -9.98
C ARG A 662 3.88 31.46 -11.13
N ALA A 663 3.51 32.21 -12.18
CA ALA A 663 2.94 31.63 -13.39
C ALA A 663 3.94 30.72 -14.13
N ILE A 664 5.24 30.92 -13.93
CA ILE A 664 6.30 30.06 -14.46
C ILE A 664 6.48 28.89 -13.50
N VAL A 665 5.88 27.75 -13.83
CA VAL A 665 5.90 26.52 -13.04
C VAL A 665 7.10 25.66 -13.46
N THR A 666 8.06 25.50 -12.55
CA THR A 666 9.24 24.64 -12.73
C THR A 666 8.90 23.16 -12.48
N ASN A 667 9.81 22.23 -12.81
CA ASN A 667 9.61 20.81 -12.46
C ASN A 667 9.53 20.62 -10.94
N MET A 668 10.40 21.29 -10.18
CA MET A 668 10.38 21.26 -8.71
C MET A 668 9.06 21.77 -8.12
N ASP A 669 8.43 22.76 -8.74
CA ASP A 669 7.10 23.23 -8.32
C ASP A 669 6.03 22.17 -8.47
N LYS A 670 6.02 21.46 -9.62
CA LYS A 670 5.08 20.37 -9.86
C LYS A 670 5.29 19.26 -8.84
N LEU A 671 6.53 18.83 -8.63
CA LEU A 671 6.86 17.78 -7.67
C LEU A 671 6.47 18.16 -6.23
N HIS A 672 6.77 19.38 -5.78
CA HIS A 672 6.40 19.83 -4.44
C HIS A 672 4.88 19.99 -4.26
N LEU A 673 4.15 20.45 -5.28
CA LEU A 673 2.69 20.51 -5.25
C LEU A 673 2.09 19.11 -5.13
N THR A 674 2.48 18.19 -6.02
CA THR A 674 2.06 16.79 -6.01
C THR A 674 2.39 16.11 -4.67
N LEU A 675 3.59 16.33 -4.12
CA LEU A 675 3.97 15.80 -2.81
C LEU A 675 3.06 16.35 -1.70
N THR A 676 2.75 17.64 -1.73
CA THR A 676 1.90 18.29 -0.71
C THR A 676 0.47 17.74 -0.76
N GLU A 677 -0.09 17.58 -1.96
CA GLU A 677 -1.43 16.99 -2.13
C GLU A 677 -1.44 15.54 -1.68
N LEU A 678 -0.49 14.70 -2.12
CA LEU A 678 -0.40 13.29 -1.69
C LEU A 678 -0.21 13.15 -0.18
N CYS A 679 0.69 13.93 0.44
CA CYS A 679 0.89 13.89 1.89
C CYS A 679 -0.35 14.35 2.66
N SER A 680 -1.11 15.32 2.12
CA SER A 680 -2.37 15.75 2.73
C SER A 680 -3.38 14.61 2.84
N SER A 681 -3.36 13.64 1.90
CA SER A 681 -4.25 12.48 1.94
C SER A 681 -4.02 11.57 3.16
N PHE A 682 -2.78 11.43 3.62
CA PHE A 682 -2.44 10.65 4.81
C PHE A 682 -2.85 11.34 6.13
N SER A 683 -3.08 12.65 6.11
CA SER A 683 -3.47 13.39 7.33
C SER A 683 -4.92 13.12 7.75
N GLY A 684 -5.72 12.51 6.89
CA GLY A 684 -7.15 12.27 7.12
C GLY A 684 -7.47 11.13 8.10
N SER A 685 -6.59 10.14 8.24
CA SER A 685 -6.78 8.99 9.12
C SER A 685 -5.44 8.36 9.51
N SER A 686 -5.20 8.19 10.82
CA SER A 686 -4.02 7.46 11.34
C SER A 686 -4.14 5.97 11.08
N ASP A 687 -5.33 5.43 11.30
CA ASP A 687 -5.67 4.03 11.18
C ASP A 687 -7.18 3.87 11.01
N PHE A 688 -7.58 2.76 10.38
CA PHE A 688 -8.99 2.40 10.24
C PHE A 688 -9.15 0.89 10.18
N THR A 689 -10.38 0.41 10.40
CA THR A 689 -10.67 -1.02 10.45
C THR A 689 -11.38 -1.51 9.20
N VAL A 690 -10.85 -2.58 8.58
CA VAL A 690 -11.49 -3.31 7.47
C VAL A 690 -11.53 -4.79 7.82
N PHE A 691 -12.71 -5.41 7.80
CA PHE A 691 -12.95 -6.80 8.20
C PHE A 691 -12.24 -7.20 9.50
N ASN A 692 -12.32 -6.35 10.53
CA ASN A 692 -11.65 -6.48 11.84
C ASN A 692 -10.11 -6.42 11.81
N HIS A 693 -9.50 -5.98 10.70
CA HIS A 693 -8.07 -5.72 10.59
C HIS A 693 -7.82 -4.22 10.73
N ILE A 694 -6.88 -3.85 11.60
CA ILE A 694 -6.42 -2.47 11.74
C ILE A 694 -5.40 -2.19 10.65
N VAL A 695 -5.67 -1.18 9.83
CA VAL A 695 -4.84 -0.79 8.69
C VAL A 695 -4.21 0.57 8.99
N THR A 696 -2.89 0.67 8.86
CA THR A 696 -2.11 1.89 9.11
C THR A 696 -1.44 2.36 7.82
N PRO A 697 -1.99 3.38 7.12
CA PRO A 697 -1.49 3.82 5.81
C PRO A 697 -0.01 4.25 5.80
N ALA A 698 0.44 4.89 6.88
CA ALA A 698 1.81 5.37 7.02
C ALA A 698 2.87 4.26 6.88
N GLU A 699 2.59 3.05 7.36
CA GLU A 699 3.53 1.92 7.33
C GLU A 699 3.77 1.39 5.91
N PHE A 700 2.76 1.49 5.02
CA PHE A 700 2.94 1.15 3.60
C PHE A 700 3.95 2.08 2.93
N LEU A 701 3.88 3.38 3.23
CA LEU A 701 4.83 4.37 2.71
C LEU A 701 6.26 4.14 3.24
N ILE A 702 6.41 3.86 4.54
CA ILE A 702 7.71 3.54 5.16
C ILE A 702 8.35 2.32 4.46
N SER A 703 7.61 1.21 4.34
CA SER A 703 8.11 -0.02 3.72
C SER A 703 8.51 0.19 2.25
N HIS A 704 7.72 0.95 1.48
CA HIS A 704 8.05 1.28 0.10
C HIS A 704 9.31 2.17 -0.01
N LEU A 705 9.44 3.16 0.88
CA LEU A 705 10.61 4.05 0.92
C LEU A 705 11.88 3.28 1.30
N GLU A 706 11.83 2.42 2.31
CA GLU A 706 12.97 1.57 2.71
C GLU A 706 13.47 0.74 1.52
N THR A 707 12.57 -0.03 0.89
CA THR A 707 12.92 -0.90 -0.25
C THR A 707 13.50 -0.13 -1.43
N ARG A 708 12.95 1.05 -1.74
CA ARG A 708 13.41 1.84 -2.90
C ARG A 708 14.69 2.61 -2.61
N LEU A 709 14.84 3.14 -1.40
CA LEU A 709 16.05 3.86 -1.00
C LEU A 709 17.27 2.93 -1.04
N THR A 710 17.15 1.70 -0.53
CA THR A 710 18.20 0.67 -0.64
C THR A 710 18.64 0.46 -2.09
N LYS A 711 17.68 0.29 -3.02
CA LYS A 711 17.98 0.09 -4.45
C LYS A 711 18.60 1.32 -5.10
N ILE A 712 18.19 2.53 -4.69
CA ILE A 712 18.73 3.78 -5.22
C ILE A 712 20.17 3.97 -4.78
N ILE A 713 20.49 3.76 -3.50
CA ILE A 713 21.85 3.88 -2.96
C ILE A 713 22.82 2.98 -3.73
N VAL A 714 22.45 1.71 -3.94
CA VAL A 714 23.26 0.76 -4.71
C VAL A 714 23.43 1.21 -6.16
N ARG A 715 22.38 1.76 -6.79
CA ARG A 715 22.45 2.30 -8.17
C ARG A 715 23.31 3.57 -8.27
N MET A 716 23.29 4.44 -7.26
CA MET A 716 24.11 5.65 -7.20
C MET A 716 25.61 5.34 -7.11
N ALA A 717 25.99 4.13 -6.67
CA ALA A 717 27.38 3.69 -6.75
C ALA A 717 27.84 3.44 -8.20
N HIS A 718 26.93 3.42 -9.19
CA HIS A 718 27.23 3.26 -10.62
C HIS A 718 28.15 2.07 -10.96
N TYR A 719 28.09 0.99 -10.18
CA TYR A 719 28.98 -0.15 -10.39
C TYR A 719 28.61 -0.92 -11.65
N ASN A 720 29.58 -1.08 -12.55
CA ASN A 720 29.46 -1.90 -13.75
C ASN A 720 30.57 -2.95 -13.77
N GLN A 721 30.17 -4.22 -13.58
CA GLN A 721 31.10 -5.34 -13.51
C GLN A 721 31.89 -5.55 -14.82
N THR A 722 31.31 -5.20 -15.98
CA THR A 722 31.94 -5.40 -17.29
C THR A 722 33.01 -4.35 -17.58
N THR A 723 32.74 -3.08 -17.24
CA THR A 723 33.68 -1.96 -17.47
C THR A 723 34.61 -1.71 -16.29
N GLN A 724 34.36 -2.36 -15.14
CA GLN A 724 35.03 -2.10 -13.86
C GLN A 724 34.93 -0.63 -13.43
N GLU A 725 33.85 0.05 -13.79
CA GLU A 725 33.57 1.42 -13.37
C GLU A 725 32.76 1.42 -12.08
N ILE A 726 33.09 2.34 -11.17
CA ILE A 726 32.32 2.61 -9.94
C ILE A 726 32.36 4.12 -9.69
N GLY A 727 31.33 4.68 -9.05
CA GLY A 727 31.31 6.07 -8.62
C GLY A 727 32.30 6.33 -7.49
N ARG A 728 32.88 7.54 -7.45
CA ARG A 728 33.79 7.96 -6.38
C ARG A 728 33.07 7.97 -5.02
N PRO A 729 33.68 7.45 -3.94
CA PRO A 729 33.10 7.49 -2.60
C PRO A 729 32.58 8.88 -2.18
N SER A 730 33.33 9.96 -2.48
CA SER A 730 32.94 11.33 -2.13
C SER A 730 31.68 11.80 -2.87
N ASP A 731 31.54 11.47 -4.15
CA ASP A 731 30.35 11.78 -4.96
C ASP A 731 29.13 11.02 -4.43
N LEU A 732 29.29 9.72 -4.12
CA LEU A 732 28.22 8.89 -3.54
C LEU A 732 27.79 9.42 -2.17
N LEU A 733 28.73 9.76 -1.30
CA LEU A 733 28.46 10.32 0.02
C LEU A 733 27.73 11.65 -0.06
N ALA A 734 28.16 12.55 -0.95
CA ALA A 734 27.47 13.81 -1.20
C ALA A 734 26.02 13.59 -1.67
N GLY A 735 25.81 12.59 -2.54
CA GLY A 735 24.49 12.19 -2.99
C GLY A 735 23.61 11.63 -1.87
N ILE A 736 24.12 10.71 -1.05
CA ILE A 736 23.39 10.13 0.08
C ILE A 736 23.02 11.20 1.12
N ARG A 737 23.92 12.16 1.39
CA ARG A 737 23.64 13.30 2.26
C ARG A 737 22.52 14.18 1.69
N ALA A 738 22.53 14.45 0.38
CA ALA A 738 21.46 15.21 -0.29
C ALA A 738 20.10 14.48 -0.22
N TYR A 739 20.09 13.16 -0.45
CA TYR A 739 18.89 12.33 -0.29
C TYR A 739 18.39 12.34 1.15
N THR A 740 19.28 12.16 2.13
CA THR A 740 18.92 12.14 3.56
C THR A 740 18.30 13.47 3.99
N ALA A 741 18.94 14.59 3.64
CA ALA A 741 18.42 15.92 3.94
C ALA A 741 17.06 16.19 3.29
N SER A 742 16.90 15.76 2.04
CA SER A 742 15.64 15.90 1.29
C SER A 742 14.53 15.02 1.86
N LEU A 743 14.82 13.78 2.25
CA LEU A 743 13.85 12.87 2.89
C LEU A 743 13.34 13.41 4.22
N HIS A 744 14.19 14.06 5.01
CA HIS A 744 13.74 14.71 6.25
C HIS A 744 12.72 15.84 6.04
N THR A 745 12.58 16.37 4.82
CA THR A 745 11.48 17.31 4.52
C THR A 745 10.11 16.64 4.60
N LEU A 746 10.02 15.32 4.40
CA LEU A 746 8.78 14.55 4.51
C LEU A 746 8.19 14.62 5.93
N SER A 747 9.04 14.68 6.96
CA SER A 747 8.60 14.83 8.36
C SER A 747 7.88 16.14 8.64
N ARG A 748 7.95 17.14 7.74
CA ARG A 748 7.16 18.38 7.85
C ARG A 748 5.70 18.19 7.41
N TYR A 749 5.45 17.21 6.54
CA TYR A 749 4.13 16.93 6.01
C TYR A 749 3.43 15.80 6.76
N LEU A 750 4.18 14.77 7.16
CA LEU A 750 3.66 13.57 7.81
C LEU A 750 4.39 13.31 9.13
N SER A 751 3.65 12.80 10.12
CA SER A 751 4.22 12.35 11.39
C SER A 751 4.90 10.98 11.25
N LEU A 752 5.99 10.92 10.47
CA LEU A 752 6.78 9.71 10.21
C LEU A 752 8.16 9.80 10.85
N ASP A 753 8.64 8.68 11.39
CA ASP A 753 10.01 8.54 11.87
C ASP A 753 10.98 8.24 10.69
N VAL A 754 11.29 9.30 9.94
CA VAL A 754 12.27 9.24 8.83
C VAL A 754 13.68 8.90 9.34
N THR A 755 13.99 9.26 10.59
CA THR A 755 15.29 8.95 11.20
C THR A 755 15.48 7.45 11.33
N ARG A 756 14.46 6.73 11.82
CA ARG A 756 14.48 5.26 11.87
C ARG A 756 14.61 4.65 10.47
N LEU A 757 13.86 5.15 9.50
CA LEU A 757 13.93 4.69 8.11
C LEU A 757 15.34 4.80 7.53
N VAL A 758 15.96 5.98 7.65
CA VAL A 758 17.32 6.23 7.11
C VAL A 758 18.34 5.37 7.84
N LYS A 759 18.25 5.26 9.18
CA LYS A 759 19.15 4.40 9.97
C LYS A 759 19.06 2.94 9.55
N ASN A 760 17.85 2.40 9.36
CA ASN A 760 17.65 1.01 8.94
C ASN A 760 18.32 0.76 7.59
N VAL A 761 18.08 1.62 6.60
CA VAL A 761 18.63 1.47 5.24
C VAL A 761 20.16 1.60 5.24
N LEU A 762 20.71 2.64 5.86
CA LEU A 762 22.16 2.87 5.88
C LEU A 762 22.90 1.79 6.66
N LEU A 763 22.35 1.31 7.77
CA LEU A 763 22.97 0.22 8.54
C LEU A 763 23.06 -1.07 7.71
N GLN A 764 22.01 -1.41 6.94
CA GLN A 764 22.05 -2.56 6.05
C GLN A 764 23.15 -2.43 4.98
N GLN A 765 23.41 -1.22 4.47
CA GLN A 765 24.46 -0.99 3.48
C GLN A 765 25.88 -1.26 3.98
N THR A 766 26.09 -1.26 5.31
CA THR A 766 27.39 -1.62 5.95
C THR A 766 27.66 -3.13 5.98
N GLN A 767 26.65 -3.96 5.75
CA GLN A 767 26.76 -5.42 5.72
C GLN A 767 27.09 -5.90 4.31
N PRO A 768 27.64 -7.11 4.11
CA PRO A 768 27.91 -7.63 2.76
C PRO A 768 26.65 -7.82 1.90
N LEU A 769 25.57 -8.26 2.54
CA LEU A 769 24.26 -8.46 1.92
C LEU A 769 23.19 -7.70 2.71
N ASP A 770 22.20 -7.16 2.01
CA ASP A 770 21.03 -6.56 2.64
C ASP A 770 20.05 -7.63 3.18
N SER A 771 18.97 -7.20 3.84
CA SER A 771 17.96 -8.13 4.39
C SER A 771 17.21 -8.96 3.35
N TYR A 772 17.30 -8.61 2.06
CA TYR A 772 16.70 -9.31 0.93
C TYR A 772 17.71 -10.17 0.17
N GLY A 773 18.96 -10.25 0.64
CA GLY A 773 20.04 -10.98 -0.01
C GLY A 773 20.68 -10.24 -1.20
N GLY A 774 20.40 -8.95 -1.38
CA GLY A 774 21.03 -8.09 -2.38
C GLY A 774 22.44 -7.65 -1.98
N GLN A 775 23.32 -7.43 -2.96
CA GLN A 775 24.65 -6.87 -2.72
C GLN A 775 24.57 -5.39 -2.34
N THR A 776 25.30 -5.02 -1.30
CA THR A 776 25.38 -3.64 -0.78
C THR A 776 26.57 -2.89 -1.35
N ILE A 777 26.62 -1.57 -1.12
CA ILE A 777 27.79 -0.76 -1.46
C ILE A 777 29.08 -1.28 -0.82
N THR A 778 29.00 -1.88 0.39
CA THR A 778 30.16 -2.50 1.05
C THR A 778 30.78 -3.59 0.18
N THR A 779 29.96 -4.50 -0.34
CA THR A 779 30.44 -5.57 -1.23
C THR A 779 30.94 -5.02 -2.56
N LEU A 780 30.24 -4.03 -3.14
CA LEU A 780 30.63 -3.45 -4.42
C LEU A 780 31.99 -2.74 -4.35
N TYR A 781 32.18 -1.85 -3.37
CA TYR A 781 33.47 -1.17 -3.18
C TYR A 781 34.57 -2.15 -2.80
N THR A 782 34.30 -3.11 -1.91
CA THR A 782 35.30 -4.13 -1.53
C THR A 782 35.80 -4.89 -2.77
N ASN A 783 34.89 -5.39 -3.60
CA ASN A 783 35.25 -6.09 -4.82
C ASN A 783 35.99 -5.18 -5.81
N TRP A 784 35.58 -3.93 -5.96
CA TRP A 784 36.23 -2.99 -6.88
C TRP A 784 37.65 -2.60 -6.44
N TYR A 785 37.87 -2.34 -5.15
CA TYR A 785 39.22 -2.05 -4.65
C TYR A 785 40.17 -3.24 -4.82
N LEU A 786 39.68 -4.47 -4.61
CA LEU A 786 40.48 -5.69 -4.79
C LEU A 786 40.78 -5.98 -6.27
N GLU A 787 39.75 -6.07 -7.10
CA GLU A 787 39.88 -6.53 -8.50
C GLU A 787 40.21 -5.41 -9.49
N GLY A 788 39.87 -4.16 -9.17
CA GLY A 788 40.16 -2.97 -9.98
C GLY A 788 41.47 -2.32 -9.58
N LEU A 789 41.53 -1.73 -8.39
CA LEU A 789 42.67 -0.91 -7.95
C LEU A 789 43.90 -1.76 -7.58
N LEU A 790 43.77 -2.67 -6.62
CA LEU A 790 44.91 -3.42 -6.07
C LEU A 790 45.50 -4.45 -7.05
N ARG A 791 44.66 -5.01 -7.92
CA ARG A 791 45.11 -5.88 -9.02
C ARG A 791 45.96 -5.14 -10.05
N GLN A 792 45.60 -3.91 -10.39
CA GLN A 792 46.41 -3.06 -11.27
C GLN A 792 47.68 -2.56 -10.56
N ALA A 793 47.63 -2.28 -9.26
CA ALA A 793 48.81 -1.96 -8.45
C ALA A 793 49.81 -3.13 -8.40
N SER A 794 49.31 -4.37 -8.30
CA SER A 794 50.12 -5.60 -8.37
C SER A 794 50.73 -5.86 -9.76
N SER A 795 50.22 -5.19 -10.78
CA SER A 795 50.67 -5.27 -12.18
C SER A 795 51.59 -4.10 -12.58
N ASN A 796 52.06 -3.31 -11.62
CA ASN A 796 52.91 -2.12 -11.80
C ASN A 796 52.28 -0.97 -12.63
N LEU A 797 50.95 -0.95 -12.79
CA LEU A 797 50.25 0.15 -13.48
C LEU A 797 49.91 1.31 -12.53
N ILE A 798 49.79 1.01 -11.24
CA ILE A 798 49.45 1.96 -10.17
C ILE A 798 50.53 1.89 -9.08
N VAL A 799 50.92 3.05 -8.56
CA VAL A 799 51.98 3.22 -7.56
C VAL A 799 51.41 3.80 -6.28
N HIS A 800 51.79 3.24 -5.14
CA HIS A 800 51.53 3.87 -3.85
C HIS A 800 52.45 5.10 -3.72
N CYS A 801 51.85 6.25 -3.42
CA CYS A 801 52.52 7.53 -3.29
C CYS A 801 52.45 8.01 -1.83
N PRO A 802 53.43 7.63 -0.97
CA PRO A 802 53.48 8.12 0.41
C PRO A 802 53.47 9.64 0.53
N ALA A 803 54.04 10.36 -0.44
CA ALA A 803 54.11 11.83 -0.41
C ALA A 803 52.73 12.51 -0.53
N MET A 804 51.77 11.86 -1.18
CA MET A 804 50.39 12.36 -1.35
C MET A 804 49.36 11.54 -0.57
N HIS A 805 49.80 10.51 0.17
CA HIS A 805 48.95 9.55 0.89
C HIS A 805 47.82 8.98 -0.01
N CYS A 806 48.18 8.51 -1.20
CA CYS A 806 47.24 7.92 -2.15
C CYS A 806 47.92 6.94 -3.13
N PHE A 807 47.12 6.25 -3.95
CA PHE A 807 47.62 5.54 -5.12
C PHE A 807 47.51 6.41 -6.38
N VAL A 808 48.51 6.34 -7.26
CA VAL A 808 48.62 7.18 -8.46
C VAL A 808 48.91 6.31 -9.68
N ASN A 809 48.28 6.63 -10.81
CA ASN A 809 48.52 5.91 -12.05
C ASN A 809 49.90 6.26 -12.66
N GLN A 810 50.59 5.26 -13.21
CA GLN A 810 51.77 5.51 -14.02
C GLN A 810 51.39 5.95 -15.44
N THR A 811 52.12 6.92 -15.99
CA THR A 811 51.97 7.38 -17.38
C THR A 811 52.54 6.34 -18.36
N ILE A 812 51.75 5.33 -18.69
CA ILE A 812 52.03 4.32 -19.72
C ILE A 812 51.01 4.55 -20.85
N GLU A 813 51.38 4.34 -22.12
CA GLU A 813 50.56 4.64 -23.33
C GLU A 813 49.23 3.86 -23.45
N ASN A 814 48.77 3.16 -22.40
CA ASN A 814 47.48 2.47 -22.37
C ASN A 814 46.39 3.37 -21.77
N GLU A 815 45.23 3.45 -22.44
CA GLU A 815 44.02 4.08 -21.91
C GLU A 815 43.55 3.33 -20.64
N GLN A 816 43.88 3.88 -19.47
CA GLN A 816 43.37 3.39 -18.18
C GLN A 816 41.94 3.90 -17.98
N SER A 817 41.06 3.02 -17.49
CA SER A 817 39.63 3.32 -17.31
C SER A 817 39.32 4.28 -16.15
N PHE A 818 40.22 4.42 -15.17
CA PHE A 818 40.05 5.33 -14.03
C PHE A 818 41.41 5.87 -13.53
N ARG A 819 41.38 6.94 -12.73
CA ARG A 819 42.55 7.52 -12.05
C ARG A 819 42.55 7.12 -10.58
N ALA A 820 43.54 6.37 -10.12
CA ALA A 820 43.60 5.84 -8.76
C ALA A 820 43.60 6.94 -7.70
N GLU A 821 44.16 8.12 -8.00
CA GLU A 821 44.19 9.24 -7.06
C GLU A 821 42.78 9.76 -6.74
N GLU A 822 41.82 9.59 -7.65
CA GLU A 822 40.42 10.02 -7.46
C GLU A 822 39.58 9.00 -6.65
N TYR A 823 40.18 7.92 -6.15
CA TYR A 823 39.51 6.88 -5.36
C TYR A 823 40.26 6.46 -4.09
N SER A 824 41.47 6.97 -3.88
CA SER A 824 42.36 6.52 -2.79
C SER A 824 43.07 7.67 -2.07
N ASP A 825 42.75 8.91 -2.39
CA ASP A 825 43.22 10.04 -1.58
C ASP A 825 42.55 10.05 -0.20
N ILE A 826 43.05 10.91 0.68
CA ILE A 826 42.55 11.02 2.06
C ILE A 826 41.04 11.31 2.08
N SER A 827 40.55 12.17 1.18
CA SER A 827 39.14 12.57 1.14
C SER A 827 38.23 11.41 0.73
N GLU A 828 38.65 10.61 -0.24
CA GLU A 828 37.92 9.44 -0.74
C GLU A 828 37.95 8.29 0.27
N MET A 829 39.08 8.07 0.95
CA MET A 829 39.18 7.04 2.00
C MET A 829 38.36 7.42 3.24
N GLN A 830 38.27 8.72 3.59
CA GLN A 830 37.34 9.21 4.63
C GLN A 830 35.88 9.06 4.20
N ALA A 831 35.56 9.40 2.95
CA ALA A 831 34.20 9.24 2.43
C ALA A 831 33.77 7.77 2.39
N LEU A 832 34.67 6.87 2.00
CA LEU A 832 34.43 5.42 2.04
C LEU A 832 34.17 4.95 3.47
N ALA A 833 34.99 5.39 4.44
CA ALA A 833 34.84 5.03 5.84
C ALA A 833 33.49 5.50 6.41
N GLU A 834 33.03 6.70 6.05
CA GLU A 834 31.70 7.20 6.46
C GLU A 834 30.55 6.40 5.83
N LEU A 835 30.71 5.96 4.58
CA LEU A 835 29.69 5.20 3.84
C LEU A 835 29.49 3.78 4.37
N ILE A 836 30.58 3.04 4.56
CA ILE A 836 30.52 1.61 4.92
C ILE A 836 30.70 1.37 6.42
N GLY A 837 31.17 2.38 7.15
CA GLY A 837 31.35 2.36 8.59
C GLY A 837 32.32 1.28 9.09
N PRO A 838 32.37 1.06 10.42
CA PRO A 838 33.24 0.04 11.02
C PRO A 838 32.95 -1.38 10.52
N TYR A 839 31.68 -1.73 10.30
CA TYR A 839 31.29 -3.07 9.83
C TYR A 839 31.80 -3.34 8.41
N GLY A 840 31.62 -2.39 7.49
CA GLY A 840 32.05 -2.57 6.12
C GLY A 840 33.58 -2.49 5.97
N LEU A 841 34.25 -1.63 6.76
CA LEU A 841 35.71 -1.59 6.80
C LEU A 841 36.31 -2.88 7.38
N LYS A 842 35.67 -3.47 8.40
CA LYS A 842 36.04 -4.80 8.89
C LYS A 842 35.93 -5.86 7.79
N PHE A 843 34.84 -5.86 7.04
CA PHE A 843 34.66 -6.78 5.91
C PHE A 843 35.71 -6.56 4.81
N LEU A 844 35.98 -5.30 4.43
CA LEU A 844 37.06 -4.97 3.50
C LEU A 844 38.41 -5.50 4.01
N SER A 845 38.71 -5.25 5.28
CA SER A 845 39.88 -5.74 6.01
C SER A 845 40.02 -7.27 5.94
N GLU A 846 38.96 -8.03 6.23
CA GLU A 846 38.95 -9.50 6.19
C GLU A 846 39.24 -10.02 4.77
N ASN A 847 38.68 -9.39 3.74
CA ASN A 847 38.97 -9.78 2.35
C ASN A 847 40.41 -9.42 1.94
N LEU A 848 40.94 -8.26 2.35
CA LEU A 848 42.35 -7.91 2.15
C LEU A 848 43.28 -8.94 2.83
N MET A 849 42.95 -9.36 4.04
CA MET A 849 43.68 -10.39 4.77
C MET A 849 43.65 -11.75 4.06
N TRP A 850 42.51 -12.13 3.47
CA TRP A 850 42.40 -13.35 2.67
C TRP A 850 43.35 -13.35 1.47
N HIS A 851 43.52 -12.21 0.78
CA HIS A 851 44.50 -12.11 -0.29
C HIS A 851 45.94 -12.19 0.23
N ILE A 852 46.23 -11.63 1.41
CA ILE A 852 47.55 -11.74 2.05
C ILE A 852 47.85 -13.19 2.42
N THR A 853 46.93 -13.92 3.06
CA THR A 853 47.13 -15.33 3.42
C THR A 853 47.33 -16.21 2.19
N SER A 854 46.65 -15.92 1.08
CA SER A 854 46.90 -16.56 -0.22
C SER A 854 48.34 -16.34 -0.70
N GLN A 855 48.86 -15.11 -0.65
CA GLN A 855 50.26 -14.83 -1.02
C GLN A 855 51.26 -15.49 -0.06
N VAL A 856 50.95 -15.54 1.24
CA VAL A 856 51.78 -16.21 2.26
C VAL A 856 51.84 -17.71 2.02
N GLY A 857 50.73 -18.35 1.65
CA GLY A 857 50.71 -19.77 1.30
C GLY A 857 51.64 -20.08 0.13
N GLU A 858 51.66 -19.22 -0.88
CA GLU A 858 52.59 -19.32 -2.01
C GLU A 858 54.04 -19.05 -1.62
N LEU A 859 54.30 -18.10 -0.72
CA LEU A 859 55.64 -17.85 -0.18
C LEU A 859 56.17 -19.05 0.61
N LYS A 860 55.33 -19.70 1.43
CA LYS A 860 55.70 -20.92 2.16
C LYS A 860 56.12 -22.03 1.20
N LYS A 861 55.42 -22.22 0.07
CA LYS A 861 55.81 -23.19 -0.97
C LYS A 861 57.21 -22.88 -1.52
N LEU A 862 57.50 -21.62 -1.84
CA LEU A 862 58.82 -21.19 -2.33
C LEU A 862 59.93 -21.44 -1.30
N VAL A 863 59.66 -21.25 0.00
CA VAL A 863 60.61 -21.57 1.08
C VAL A 863 60.86 -23.07 1.16
N ILE A 864 59.80 -23.90 1.09
CA ILE A 864 59.89 -25.36 1.13
C ILE A 864 60.71 -25.88 -0.06
N GLU A 865 60.44 -25.39 -1.27
CA GLU A 865 61.18 -25.77 -2.49
C GLU A 865 62.69 -25.47 -2.42
N ASN A 866 63.08 -24.46 -1.62
CA ASN A 866 64.47 -24.00 -1.53
C ASN A 866 65.08 -24.21 -0.12
N MET A 867 64.45 -25.04 0.72
CA MET A 867 64.75 -25.16 2.15
C MET A 867 66.23 -25.48 2.43
N ASP A 868 66.82 -26.41 1.69
CA ASP A 868 68.21 -26.85 1.89
C ASP A 868 69.21 -25.71 1.64
N VAL A 869 68.96 -24.89 0.62
CA VAL A 869 69.81 -23.74 0.27
C VAL A 869 69.67 -22.64 1.33
N LEU A 870 68.43 -22.35 1.77
CA LEU A 870 68.16 -21.31 2.77
C LEU A 870 68.75 -21.66 4.15
N VAL A 871 68.71 -22.93 4.56
CA VAL A 871 69.36 -23.40 5.80
C VAL A 871 70.88 -23.24 5.71
N GLN A 872 71.49 -23.55 4.56
CA GLN A 872 72.92 -23.36 4.34
C GLN A 872 73.34 -21.88 4.33
N MET A 873 72.50 -20.99 3.79
CA MET A 873 72.74 -19.55 3.81
C MET A 873 72.63 -18.98 5.23
N ARG A 874 71.62 -19.39 6.01
CA ARG A 874 71.49 -18.98 7.41
C ARG A 874 72.68 -19.43 8.28
N ALA A 875 73.29 -20.58 7.97
CA ALA A 875 74.43 -21.11 8.73
C ALA A 875 75.80 -20.55 8.30
N ASN A 876 75.90 -19.92 7.13
CA ASN A 876 77.17 -19.42 6.55
C ASN A 876 77.11 -17.93 6.19
N PHE A 877 76.26 -17.14 6.86
CA PHE A 877 76.09 -15.70 6.60
C PHE A 877 77.38 -14.88 6.81
N ASP A 878 78.35 -15.41 7.55
CA ASP A 878 79.66 -14.84 7.84
C ASP A 878 80.71 -15.11 6.72
N LYS A 879 80.36 -15.87 5.68
CA LYS A 879 81.27 -16.28 4.58
C LYS A 879 80.80 -15.78 3.20
N PRO A 880 81.35 -14.66 2.70
CA PRO A 880 80.88 -14.00 1.48
C PRO A 880 80.92 -14.88 0.21
N GLU A 881 82.01 -15.62 -0.01
CA GLU A 881 82.15 -16.47 -1.21
C GLU A 881 81.15 -17.65 -1.23
N ALA A 882 80.80 -18.18 -0.07
CA ALA A 882 79.80 -19.24 0.05
C ALA A 882 78.39 -18.69 -0.18
N MET A 883 78.11 -17.49 0.33
CA MET A 883 76.82 -16.79 0.14
C MET A 883 76.58 -16.43 -1.33
N ALA A 884 77.56 -15.87 -2.03
CA ALA A 884 77.44 -15.52 -3.44
C ALA A 884 77.18 -16.74 -4.35
N ASN A 885 77.72 -17.91 -4.01
CA ASN A 885 77.47 -19.17 -4.75
C ASN A 885 76.09 -19.77 -4.45
N LEU A 886 75.60 -19.68 -3.22
CA LEU A 886 74.26 -20.14 -2.83
C LEU A 886 73.17 -19.21 -3.38
N GLN A 887 73.43 -17.90 -3.45
CA GLN A 887 72.48 -16.89 -3.97
C GLN A 887 72.15 -17.12 -5.46
N LYS A 888 73.12 -17.55 -6.28
CA LYS A 888 72.90 -17.88 -7.71
C LYS A 888 71.93 -19.06 -7.93
N ARG A 889 71.68 -19.87 -6.90
CA ARG A 889 70.79 -21.05 -6.96
C ARG A 889 69.36 -20.73 -6.53
N LEU A 890 69.05 -19.49 -6.12
CA LEU A 890 67.74 -19.09 -5.60
C LEU A 890 66.96 -18.18 -6.57
N PRO A 891 65.70 -18.49 -6.88
CA PRO A 891 64.83 -17.59 -7.65
C PRO A 891 64.21 -16.48 -6.77
N GLY A 892 64.98 -15.43 -6.48
CA GLY A 892 64.56 -14.35 -5.57
C GLY A 892 63.47 -13.40 -6.12
N GLU A 893 63.27 -13.29 -7.44
CA GLU A 893 62.31 -12.36 -8.05
C GLU A 893 60.85 -12.66 -7.66
N ASN A 894 60.47 -13.94 -7.60
CA ASN A 894 59.10 -14.35 -7.25
C ASN A 894 58.76 -14.05 -5.79
N VAL A 895 59.72 -14.20 -4.88
CA VAL A 895 59.58 -13.87 -3.45
C VAL A 895 59.37 -12.37 -3.28
N LEU A 896 60.21 -11.56 -3.93
CA LEU A 896 60.13 -10.10 -3.87
C LEU A 896 58.82 -9.57 -4.47
N LYS A 897 58.36 -10.12 -5.59
CA LYS A 897 57.09 -9.75 -6.21
C LYS A 897 55.91 -10.00 -5.26
N ARG A 898 55.84 -11.18 -4.64
CA ARG A 898 54.76 -11.54 -3.71
C ARG A 898 54.82 -10.73 -2.42
N MET A 899 56.00 -10.50 -1.86
CA MET A 899 56.18 -9.61 -0.71
C MET A 899 55.79 -8.16 -1.03
N THR A 900 56.05 -7.69 -2.25
CA THR A 900 55.64 -6.35 -2.69
C THR A 900 54.12 -6.25 -2.78
N ILE A 901 53.43 -7.28 -3.30
CA ILE A 901 51.96 -7.35 -3.32
C ILE A 901 51.39 -7.29 -1.89
N ILE A 902 51.94 -8.07 -0.95
CA ILE A 902 51.54 -8.02 0.46
C ILE A 902 51.72 -6.61 1.03
N GLY A 903 52.85 -5.97 0.74
CA GLY A 903 53.14 -4.60 1.16
C GLY A 903 52.16 -3.58 0.62
N VAL A 904 51.78 -3.70 -0.66
CA VAL A 904 50.79 -2.83 -1.31
C VAL A 904 49.41 -2.97 -0.65
N ILE A 905 48.96 -4.21 -0.40
CA ILE A 905 47.68 -4.47 0.28
C ILE A 905 47.70 -3.90 1.70
N LEU A 906 48.78 -4.11 2.46
CA LEU A 906 48.93 -3.56 3.80
C LEU A 906 49.01 -2.03 3.82
N SER A 907 49.61 -1.41 2.81
CA SER A 907 49.67 0.05 2.69
C SER A 907 48.28 0.63 2.39
N PHE A 908 47.50 -0.02 1.51
CA PHE A 908 46.10 0.36 1.29
C PHE A 908 45.25 0.20 2.55
N ARG A 909 45.45 -0.90 3.28
CA ARG A 909 44.79 -1.13 4.57
C ARG A 909 45.11 -0.04 5.58
N ALA A 910 46.39 0.32 5.73
CA ALA A 910 46.80 1.38 6.66
C ALA A 910 46.07 2.69 6.34
N MET A 911 46.03 3.08 5.06
CA MET A 911 45.26 4.27 4.64
C MET A 911 43.76 4.16 4.92
N ALA A 912 43.17 2.97 4.83
CA ALA A 912 41.76 2.75 5.18
C ALA A 912 41.49 2.76 6.70
N GLN A 913 42.50 2.46 7.52
CA GLN A 913 42.41 2.46 8.97
C GLN A 913 42.68 3.84 9.55
N ASP A 914 43.69 4.55 9.04
CA ASP A 914 44.05 5.92 9.45
C ASP A 914 42.85 6.87 9.33
N THR A 915 41.96 6.67 8.35
CA THR A 915 40.75 7.49 8.19
C THR A 915 39.62 7.18 9.16
N LEU A 916 39.66 6.01 9.83
CA LEU A 916 38.67 5.60 10.82
C LEU A 916 39.00 6.15 12.23
N GLU A 917 40.28 6.43 12.51
CA GLU A 917 40.76 7.05 13.75
C GLU A 917 40.19 8.47 13.95
N ASP A 918 40.01 9.22 12.86
CA ASP A 918 39.35 10.54 12.86
C ASP A 918 37.83 10.45 13.15
N VAL A 919 37.23 9.26 13.12
CA VAL A 919 35.77 9.05 13.11
C VAL A 919 35.25 8.28 14.36
N THR A 920 36.06 7.51 15.11
CA THR A 920 35.59 6.67 16.24
C THR A 920 36.57 6.52 17.44
N LEU A 921 36.09 6.14 18.65
CA LEU A 921 36.85 6.02 19.92
C LEU A 921 37.03 4.55 20.44
N THR A 922 38.27 4.26 20.90
CA THR A 922 39.04 3.12 21.52
C THR A 922 38.47 1.78 22.06
N VAL A 923 39.20 0.64 21.80
CA VAL A 923 39.99 -0.32 22.69
C VAL A 923 40.50 -1.57 21.92
N PHE A 924 41.81 -1.88 21.84
CA PHE A 924 42.52 -2.93 21.04
C PHE A 924 41.84 -3.73 19.89
N GLU A 925 40.91 -4.67 20.12
CA GLU A 925 40.16 -5.33 19.01
C GLU A 925 39.05 -4.41 18.46
N LEU A 926 38.47 -3.64 19.38
CA LEU A 926 37.70 -2.42 19.17
C LEU A 926 38.58 -1.28 18.62
N ALA A 927 39.91 -1.29 18.83
CA ALA A 927 40.83 -0.26 18.34
C ALA A 927 41.17 -0.46 16.86
N SER A 928 41.47 -1.69 16.42
CA SER A 928 41.60 -1.98 14.99
C SER A 928 40.27 -1.80 14.24
N ALA A 929 39.15 -2.13 14.89
CA ALA A 929 37.80 -1.81 14.41
C ALA A 929 37.42 -0.32 14.50
N ALA A 930 38.20 0.49 15.22
CA ALA A 930 38.07 1.95 15.34
C ALA A 930 39.22 2.71 14.65
N GLY A 931 40.07 2.04 13.87
CA GLY A 931 41.08 2.67 13.01
C GLY A 931 42.45 2.92 13.65
N LEU A 932 42.65 2.53 14.91
CA LEU A 932 43.90 2.81 15.63
C LEU A 932 45.03 1.90 15.18
N ASN A 933 46.18 2.52 14.91
CA ASN A 933 47.41 1.82 14.55
C ASN A 933 47.91 0.91 15.69
N CYS A 934 48.05 -0.38 15.41
CA CYS A 934 48.54 -1.39 16.33
C CYS A 934 49.93 -1.86 15.90
N ASP A 935 50.88 -1.97 16.84
CA ASP A 935 52.23 -2.50 16.58
C ASP A 935 52.20 -3.94 16.03
N ILE A 936 51.15 -4.69 16.37
CA ILE A 936 50.86 -6.03 15.86
C ILE A 936 49.41 -6.04 15.36
N ASP A 937 49.20 -6.26 14.06
CA ASP A 937 47.86 -6.30 13.46
C ASP A 937 47.07 -7.55 13.90
N PRO A 938 46.00 -7.41 14.71
CA PRO A 938 45.24 -8.56 15.21
C PRO A 938 44.52 -9.33 14.11
N ALA A 939 44.06 -8.65 13.05
CA ALA A 939 43.36 -9.31 11.95
C ALA A 939 44.33 -10.16 11.12
N LEU A 940 45.56 -9.68 10.93
CA LEU A 940 46.62 -10.44 10.26
C LEU A 940 47.05 -11.64 11.09
N VAL A 941 47.22 -11.48 12.41
CA VAL A 941 47.49 -12.59 13.35
C VAL A 941 46.39 -13.65 13.28
N ALA A 942 45.12 -13.25 13.37
CA ALA A 942 43.99 -14.18 13.27
C ALA A 942 43.93 -14.89 11.92
N ALA A 943 44.11 -14.16 10.82
CA ALA A 943 44.13 -14.72 9.47
C ALA A 943 45.26 -15.74 9.29
N LEU A 944 46.47 -15.45 9.78
CA LEU A 944 47.61 -16.37 9.72
C LEU A 944 47.44 -17.58 10.65
N ALA A 945 46.89 -17.37 11.85
CA ALA A 945 46.58 -18.47 12.78
C ALA A 945 45.56 -19.45 12.16
N SER A 946 44.58 -18.95 11.40
CA SER A 946 43.59 -19.79 10.70
C SER A 946 44.17 -20.63 9.56
N MET A 947 45.39 -20.33 9.08
CA MET A 947 46.09 -21.15 8.08
C MET A 947 46.71 -22.42 8.66
N ARG A 948 46.77 -22.56 10.00
CA ARG A 948 47.29 -23.76 10.63
C ARG A 948 46.36 -24.93 10.37
N THR A 949 46.90 -26.00 9.79
CA THR A 949 46.20 -27.30 9.69
C THR A 949 46.59 -28.15 10.89
N ASP A 950 45.68 -28.97 11.42
CA ASP A 950 45.90 -29.81 12.63
C ASP A 950 47.14 -30.74 12.56
N ASN A 951 47.81 -30.85 11.41
CA ASN A 951 48.96 -31.73 11.16
C ASN A 951 50.33 -31.02 11.04
N SER A 952 50.43 -29.69 11.09
CA SER A 952 51.74 -28.98 11.04
C SER A 952 52.33 -28.77 12.44
N SER A 953 53.59 -29.17 12.65
CA SER A 953 54.26 -28.93 13.95
C SER A 953 54.65 -27.45 14.10
N VAL A 954 54.50 -26.91 15.32
CA VAL A 954 54.84 -25.50 15.63
C VAL A 954 56.30 -25.17 15.30
N ASP A 955 57.20 -26.15 15.44
CA ASP A 955 58.62 -26.00 15.14
C ASP A 955 58.90 -25.97 13.62
N GLU A 956 58.12 -26.69 12.80
CA GLU A 956 58.23 -26.61 11.34
C GLU A 956 57.73 -25.27 10.82
N GLU A 957 56.63 -24.74 11.35
CA GLU A 957 56.13 -23.42 10.97
C GLU A 957 57.12 -22.31 11.34
N TYR A 958 57.66 -22.35 12.56
CA TYR A 958 58.68 -21.41 13.01
C TYR A 958 59.94 -21.48 12.14
N LYS A 959 60.36 -22.69 11.73
CA LYS A 959 61.48 -22.87 10.81
C LYS A 959 61.19 -22.24 9.45
N LEU A 960 60.00 -22.42 8.89
CA LEU A 960 59.59 -21.81 7.62
C LEU A 960 59.56 -20.28 7.71
N THR A 961 59.03 -19.72 8.80
CA THR A 961 59.00 -18.26 9.05
C THR A 961 60.41 -17.67 9.14
N CYS A 962 61.34 -18.32 9.85
CA CYS A 962 62.73 -17.89 9.90
C CYS A 962 63.42 -17.95 8.53
N LEU A 963 63.20 -19.03 7.77
CA LEU A 963 63.79 -19.20 6.45
C LEU A 963 63.19 -18.23 5.41
N LEU A 964 61.92 -17.84 5.57
CA LEU A 964 61.30 -16.80 4.75
C LEU A 964 62.02 -15.46 4.92
N LEU A 965 62.37 -15.06 6.14
CA LEU A 965 63.15 -13.84 6.38
C LEU A 965 64.53 -13.90 5.75
N VAL A 966 65.22 -15.02 5.88
CA VAL A 966 66.52 -15.24 5.20
C VAL A 966 66.35 -15.12 3.69
N TYR A 967 65.30 -15.72 3.12
CA TYR A 967 65.03 -15.68 1.69
C TYR A 967 64.78 -14.25 1.19
N ILE A 968 64.01 -13.46 1.94
CA ILE A 968 63.76 -12.05 1.61
C ILE A 968 65.07 -11.26 1.69
N ALA A 969 65.84 -11.41 2.78
CA ALA A 969 67.08 -10.65 3.01
C ALA A 969 68.11 -10.83 1.90
N VAL A 970 68.33 -12.08 1.45
CA VAL A 970 69.29 -12.40 0.38
C VAL A 970 68.77 -12.06 -1.02
N SER A 971 67.46 -11.81 -1.17
CA SER A 971 66.85 -11.46 -2.45
C SER A 971 66.84 -9.94 -2.70
N LEU A 972 66.83 -9.10 -1.66
CA LEU A 972 66.79 -7.63 -1.78
C LEU A 972 67.82 -7.02 -2.75
N PRO A 973 69.08 -7.50 -2.84
CA PRO A 973 70.05 -6.95 -3.79
C PRO A 973 69.64 -7.07 -5.26
N ILE A 974 68.78 -8.04 -5.62
CA ILE A 974 68.26 -8.22 -6.99
C ILE A 974 67.48 -6.99 -7.45
N LEU A 975 66.80 -6.30 -6.53
CA LEU A 975 66.05 -5.08 -6.83
C LEU A 975 66.93 -3.95 -7.37
N ALA A 976 68.22 -3.94 -7.06
CA ALA A 976 69.17 -2.96 -7.59
C ALA A 976 69.41 -3.13 -9.10
N LEU A 977 69.07 -4.29 -9.69
CA LEU A 977 69.19 -4.55 -11.13
C LEU A 977 67.96 -4.07 -11.92
N ASP A 978 66.79 -3.97 -11.28
CA ASP A 978 65.54 -3.55 -11.92
C ASP A 978 65.55 -2.03 -12.23
N PRO A 979 65.33 -1.61 -13.50
CA PRO A 979 65.25 -0.20 -13.86
C PRO A 979 64.11 0.56 -13.17
N ASN A 980 63.03 -0.12 -12.77
CA ASN A 980 61.87 0.48 -12.09
C ASN A 980 62.08 0.69 -10.58
N SER A 981 63.17 0.18 -10.01
CA SER A 981 63.56 0.41 -8.61
C SER A 981 64.17 1.80 -8.36
N TYR A 982 63.95 2.77 -9.25
CA TYR A 982 64.40 4.13 -9.06
C TYR A 982 63.46 4.90 -8.12
N TYR A 983 64.03 5.56 -7.12
CA TYR A 983 63.30 6.40 -6.18
C TYR A 983 62.88 7.73 -6.80
N SER A 984 61.58 8.00 -6.81
CA SER A 984 61.00 9.25 -7.29
C SER A 984 60.70 10.19 -6.14
N ARG A 985 61.26 11.41 -6.21
CA ARG A 985 60.88 12.51 -5.32
C ARG A 985 59.39 12.83 -5.41
N HIS A 986 58.79 12.68 -6.59
CA HIS A 986 57.38 13.01 -6.80
C HIS A 986 56.46 12.08 -6.02
N TYR A 987 56.79 10.78 -5.99
CA TYR A 987 56.00 9.79 -5.25
C TYR A 987 56.39 9.65 -3.78
N GLY A 988 57.59 10.09 -3.40
CA GLY A 988 58.15 9.75 -2.08
C GLY A 988 58.46 8.26 -1.94
N GLY A 989 58.67 7.57 -3.07
CA GLY A 989 58.76 6.12 -3.17
C GLY A 989 59.31 5.63 -4.51
N HIS A 990 59.24 4.33 -4.76
CA HIS A 990 59.77 3.66 -5.95
C HIS A 990 58.67 3.31 -6.95
N HIS A 991 58.97 3.31 -8.26
CA HIS A 991 57.98 3.08 -9.32
C HIS A 991 57.41 1.64 -9.31
N ASN A 992 58.17 0.65 -8.86
CA ASN A 992 57.71 -0.74 -8.72
C ASN A 992 57.15 -1.08 -7.32
N ASN A 993 56.75 -0.08 -6.52
CA ASN A 993 56.17 -0.26 -5.18
C ASN A 993 57.07 -0.96 -4.14
N ILE A 994 58.37 -1.13 -4.38
CA ILE A 994 59.27 -1.82 -3.43
C ILE A 994 59.45 -1.10 -2.08
N HIS A 995 59.04 0.17 -1.97
CA HIS A 995 58.99 0.85 -0.67
C HIS A 995 57.95 0.21 0.26
N CYS A 996 56.90 -0.40 -0.27
CA CYS A 996 55.89 -1.13 0.50
C CYS A 996 56.43 -2.45 1.09
N LEU A 997 57.59 -2.95 0.65
CA LEU A 997 58.25 -4.10 1.26
C LEU A 997 58.58 -3.85 2.73
N ALA A 998 58.85 -2.61 3.11
CA ALA A 998 59.07 -2.23 4.51
C ALA A 998 57.88 -2.60 5.39
N THR A 999 56.68 -2.15 4.98
CA THR A 999 55.42 -2.48 5.66
C THR A 999 55.19 -4.00 5.68
N ALA A 1000 55.44 -4.67 4.55
CA ALA A 1000 55.27 -6.13 4.44
C ALA A 1000 56.18 -6.90 5.41
N ILE A 1001 57.47 -6.58 5.43
CA ILE A 1001 58.46 -7.25 6.28
C ILE A 1001 58.11 -7.05 7.75
N ASN A 1002 57.81 -5.82 8.16
CA ASN A 1002 57.53 -5.53 9.57
C ASN A 1002 56.23 -6.19 10.05
N GLN A 1003 55.10 -5.92 9.38
CA GLN A 1003 53.79 -6.39 9.81
C GLN A 1003 53.65 -7.92 9.67
N LEU A 1004 54.17 -8.51 8.59
CA LEU A 1004 54.10 -9.96 8.40
C LEU A 1004 54.98 -10.71 9.42
N SER A 1005 56.19 -10.22 9.70
CA SER A 1005 57.06 -10.82 10.71
C SER A 1005 56.47 -10.69 12.10
N ALA A 1006 55.96 -9.50 12.44
CA ALA A 1006 55.30 -9.27 13.71
C ALA A 1006 54.14 -10.23 13.91
N ALA A 1007 53.29 -10.42 12.90
CA ALA A 1007 52.15 -11.33 12.98
C ALA A 1007 52.58 -12.81 13.05
N MET A 1008 53.49 -13.27 12.19
CA MET A 1008 53.95 -14.67 12.18
C MET A 1008 54.63 -15.07 13.50
N PHE A 1009 55.55 -14.26 14.02
CA PHE A 1009 56.22 -14.56 15.29
C PHE A 1009 55.30 -14.42 16.51
N THR A 1010 54.26 -13.59 16.43
CA THR A 1010 53.21 -13.53 17.45
C THR A 1010 52.40 -14.84 17.49
N VAL A 1011 52.00 -15.36 16.32
CA VAL A 1011 51.29 -16.65 16.19
C VAL A 1011 52.14 -17.83 16.70
N GLU A 1012 53.47 -17.71 16.63
CA GLU A 1012 54.44 -18.70 17.11
C GLU A 1012 54.93 -18.46 18.54
N SER A 1013 54.47 -17.39 19.21
CA SER A 1013 54.91 -16.97 20.55
C SER A 1013 56.42 -16.76 20.68
N LYS A 1014 57.04 -16.07 19.70
CA LYS A 1014 58.48 -15.79 19.62
C LYS A 1014 58.77 -14.29 19.69
N ASN A 1015 60.03 -13.95 19.99
CA ASN A 1015 60.47 -12.55 20.10
C ASN A 1015 60.65 -11.91 18.71
N ILE A 1016 59.85 -10.89 18.39
CA ILE A 1016 59.84 -10.20 17.08
C ILE A 1016 61.15 -9.41 16.86
N GLU A 1017 61.59 -8.64 17.86
CA GLU A 1017 62.76 -7.77 17.80
C GLU A 1017 64.05 -8.57 17.48
N GLN A 1018 64.21 -9.75 18.09
CA GLN A 1018 65.37 -10.61 17.86
C GLN A 1018 65.47 -11.07 16.39
N HIS A 1019 64.35 -11.45 15.77
CA HIS A 1019 64.33 -11.97 14.41
C HIS A 1019 64.45 -10.85 13.36
N LEU A 1020 63.87 -9.68 13.62
CA LEU A 1020 64.07 -8.51 12.76
C LEU A 1020 65.52 -7.98 12.83
N LYS A 1021 66.19 -8.10 13.99
CA LYS A 1021 67.65 -7.85 14.10
C LYS A 1021 68.45 -8.86 13.29
N GLU A 1022 68.12 -10.15 13.35
CA GLU A 1022 68.78 -11.19 12.53
C GLU A 1022 68.58 -10.90 11.03
N PHE A 1023 67.38 -10.46 10.62
CA PHE A 1023 67.10 -10.05 9.25
C PHE A 1023 68.00 -8.89 8.76
N LEU A 1024 68.29 -7.90 9.62
CA LEU A 1024 69.23 -6.82 9.29
C LEU A 1024 70.69 -7.31 9.18
N LEU A 1025 71.07 -8.37 9.89
CA LEU A 1025 72.44 -8.92 9.96
C LEU A 1025 72.78 -9.93 8.85
N VAL A 1026 71.82 -10.70 8.34
CA VAL A 1026 72.01 -11.76 7.31
C VAL A 1026 72.34 -11.17 5.90
N ARG A 1027 72.60 -9.87 5.83
CA ARG A 1027 72.85 -9.13 4.60
C ARG A 1027 74.24 -9.39 4.01
N ASP A 1028 74.29 -9.55 2.69
CA ASP A 1028 75.53 -9.52 1.91
C ASP A 1028 76.03 -8.07 1.70
N LEU A 1029 77.30 -7.82 2.02
CA LEU A 1029 77.93 -6.50 2.08
C LEU A 1029 78.26 -5.89 0.70
N ASP A 1030 78.10 -6.63 -0.40
CA ASP A 1030 78.55 -6.22 -1.74
C ASP A 1030 77.58 -5.33 -2.53
N ALA A 1031 76.41 -4.97 -1.99
CA ALA A 1031 75.44 -4.07 -2.64
C ALA A 1031 75.82 -2.58 -2.52
N LEU A 1032 76.98 -2.18 -3.04
CA LEU A 1032 77.53 -0.81 -3.04
C LEU A 1032 77.26 -0.06 -4.35
N SER A 1033 76.01 -0.06 -4.84
CA SER A 1033 75.58 0.92 -5.86
C SER A 1033 74.76 2.04 -5.21
N LEU A 1034 75.39 3.23 -5.06
CA LEU A 1034 74.87 4.38 -4.31
C LEU A 1034 73.49 4.93 -4.77
N LYS A 1035 72.99 4.52 -5.94
CA LYS A 1035 71.80 5.13 -6.57
C LYS A 1035 70.47 4.43 -6.26
N ARG A 1036 70.49 3.23 -5.67
CA ARG A 1036 69.29 2.36 -5.56
C ARG A 1036 69.07 1.77 -4.15
N SER A 1037 69.77 2.28 -3.13
CA SER A 1037 69.81 1.73 -1.77
C SER A 1037 68.84 2.36 -0.75
N CYS A 1038 67.90 3.21 -1.17
CA CYS A 1038 67.00 3.93 -0.24
C CYS A 1038 65.97 3.00 0.46
N SER A 1039 65.74 1.79 -0.05
CA SER A 1039 64.72 0.85 0.44
C SER A 1039 64.93 0.39 1.89
N PHE A 1040 66.16 0.39 2.39
CA PHE A 1040 66.49 -0.11 3.74
C PHE A 1040 66.12 0.87 4.86
N TRP A 1041 66.15 2.18 4.58
CA TRP A 1041 65.74 3.19 5.56
C TRP A 1041 64.24 3.10 5.86
N TYR A 1042 63.42 2.86 4.83
CA TYR A 1042 61.98 2.64 4.97
C TYR A 1042 61.66 1.45 5.89
N ILE A 1043 62.46 0.38 5.88
CA ILE A 1043 62.24 -0.80 6.74
C ILE A 1043 62.37 -0.44 8.23
N VAL A 1044 63.35 0.40 8.58
CA VAL A 1044 63.58 0.81 9.98
C VAL A 1044 62.62 1.92 10.39
N GLU A 1045 62.31 2.86 9.51
CA GLU A 1045 61.31 3.91 9.79
C GLU A 1045 59.91 3.33 10.02
N ALA A 1046 59.52 2.31 9.25
CA ALA A 1046 58.21 1.67 9.36
C ALA A 1046 58.12 0.60 10.47
N SER A 1047 59.15 0.39 11.28
CA SER A 1047 59.19 -0.69 12.30
C SER A 1047 59.20 -0.11 13.71
N PRO A 1048 58.22 -0.45 14.58
CA PRO A 1048 58.30 -0.10 16.00
C PRO A 1048 59.35 -0.94 16.76
N PHE A 1049 59.86 -2.01 16.13
CA PHE A 1049 60.78 -2.97 16.75
C PHE A 1049 62.25 -2.72 16.40
N LEU A 1050 62.54 -1.89 15.40
CA LEU A 1050 63.91 -1.58 14.95
C LEU A 1050 64.23 -0.12 15.23
N SER A 1051 65.38 0.15 15.82
CA SER A 1051 65.84 1.52 16.10
C SER A 1051 66.89 2.00 15.10
N GLN A 1052 67.02 3.31 14.96
CA GLN A 1052 68.08 3.92 14.14
C GLN A 1052 69.48 3.54 14.65
N ASP A 1053 69.66 3.36 15.96
CA ASP A 1053 70.92 2.91 16.55
C ASP A 1053 71.30 1.49 16.11
N MET A 1054 70.31 0.60 16.00
CA MET A 1054 70.51 -0.75 15.47
C MET A 1054 70.88 -0.71 13.99
N LEU A 1055 70.26 0.18 13.21
CA LEU A 1055 70.63 0.37 11.80
C LEU A 1055 72.04 0.92 11.65
N GLU A 1056 72.46 1.91 12.44
CA GLU A 1056 73.81 2.49 12.37
C GLU A 1056 74.89 1.45 12.65
N SER A 1057 74.61 0.49 13.53
CA SER A 1057 75.55 -0.60 13.87
C SER A 1057 75.84 -1.56 12.72
N CYS A 1058 74.94 -1.67 11.74
CA CYS A 1058 75.07 -2.58 10.60
C CYS A 1058 75.09 -1.88 9.23
N PHE A 1059 74.65 -0.62 9.15
CA PHE A 1059 74.60 0.21 7.95
C PHE A 1059 74.78 1.70 8.27
N PRO A 1060 75.97 2.28 7.98
CA PRO A 1060 76.25 3.68 8.32
C PRO A 1060 75.28 4.66 7.64
N TYR A 1061 74.66 5.54 8.42
CA TYR A 1061 73.68 6.54 7.94
C TYR A 1061 74.26 7.49 6.88
N VAL A 1062 75.58 7.69 6.86
CA VAL A 1062 76.28 8.48 5.84
C VAL A 1062 76.00 7.96 4.42
N LEU A 1063 75.85 6.64 4.25
CA LEU A 1063 75.51 6.03 2.97
C LEU A 1063 74.06 6.38 2.55
N LEU A 1064 73.11 6.32 3.49
CA LEU A 1064 71.72 6.75 3.25
C LEU A 1064 71.65 8.23 2.92
N ARG A 1065 72.33 9.08 3.69
CA ARG A 1065 72.39 10.54 3.47
C ARG A 1065 72.91 10.87 2.07
N ASN A 1066 73.95 10.16 1.62
CA ASN A 1066 74.49 10.35 0.28
C ASN A 1066 73.53 9.85 -0.81
N ALA A 1067 72.88 8.70 -0.60
CA ALA A 1067 71.86 8.18 -1.49
C ALA A 1067 70.69 9.18 -1.65
N TYR A 1068 70.10 9.65 -0.54
CA TYR A 1068 69.08 10.70 -0.54
C TYR A 1068 69.55 11.97 -1.24
N ARG A 1069 70.80 12.41 -1.01
CA ARG A 1069 71.37 13.56 -1.71
C ARG A 1069 71.45 13.34 -3.22
N GLU A 1070 71.76 12.13 -3.70
CA GLU A 1070 71.79 11.82 -5.13
C GLU A 1070 70.40 11.82 -5.76
N VAL A 1071 69.40 11.22 -5.12
CA VAL A 1071 68.02 11.18 -5.67
C VAL A 1071 67.28 12.51 -5.56
N TYR A 1072 67.69 13.43 -4.66
CA TYR A 1072 67.13 14.79 -4.53
C TYR A 1072 67.93 15.87 -5.29
N LYS A 1073 69.07 15.55 -5.93
CA LYS A 1073 69.82 16.51 -6.76
C LYS A 1073 69.01 16.85 -8.02
N ASN A 1074 68.67 18.12 -8.20
CA ASN A 1074 68.03 18.62 -9.42
C ASN A 1074 68.96 18.42 -10.64
N TYR A 1075 68.54 17.62 -11.62
CA TYR A 1075 69.06 17.74 -12.98
C TYR A 1075 68.32 18.89 -13.67
N ILE A 1076 69.03 19.97 -13.99
CA ILE A 1076 68.55 20.97 -14.94
C ILE A 1076 68.58 20.28 -16.31
N ILE A 1077 67.43 19.87 -16.81
CA ILE A 1077 67.27 19.51 -18.21
C ILE A 1077 67.28 20.82 -18.99
N THR A 1078 68.44 21.22 -19.51
CA THR A 1078 68.49 22.18 -20.61
C THR A 1078 67.96 21.46 -21.85
N LEU A 1079 66.71 21.73 -22.21
CA LEU A 1079 66.14 21.38 -23.51
C LEU A 1079 66.97 22.09 -24.59
N GLY A 1080 67.75 21.32 -25.33
CA GLY A 1080 68.26 21.67 -26.66
C GLY A 1080 67.37 21.05 -27.71
#